data_AF-A0A1V9ZN36-F1
#
_entry.id   AF-A0A1V9ZN36-F1
#
_cell.length_a   1.000
_cell.length_b   1.000
_cell.length_c   1.000
_cell.angle_alpha   90.00
_cell.angle_beta   90.00
_cell.angle_gamma   90.00
#
_symmetry.space_group_name_H-M   'P 1'
#
loop_
_entity.id
_entity.type
_entity.pdbx_description
1 polymer ?
#
loop_
_entity_poly.entity_id
_entity_poly.type
_entity_poly.pdbx_seq_one_letter_code
_entity_poly.pdbx_strand_id
1 'polypeptide(L)'
;MSGFAAFQAKMEAEGLSQAAIKAFEYSYSSLSSGETGMMAESSIENVADLTYLEGRAGCIRESIKADASLLQKTVVLKLNGGLGTSMGLDKVKSLLNIKGNDNFLDMTAKQIIEMRKKYDSNVRFILMNSFSTSADTLDYLQKYPEIVSDVDLELLQNKVPKIDAKTLQPAEWKLNPAKEWCPPGHGDLYPSLLGSGKLDKLLAQGYKYMFVSNSDNLGATLDLELLTHFAQTDSSFMMECCERTENDKKGGHLAKRISDGHLVLRESAQCDPADEAEFQNIAKHRYFNTNNLWIRLDKLAEELHNQGGLIKLPTIRNNKTVDPKDGDSPAVYQLETAMGAAIECFDGASAVCVPRTRFAPVKKCDDLLLLRSDAYIVTDDYRLVLAPERQGKATVMGLDGKKFKLVQQLEASLRGNVPSLIGCNRLKITGDVGFAPDVVFEGDITIVNNSKEQKTVLSGTYRDQTIDVTEQPGLGKLKVTVVPTAPIEGQKPGTSGLRKKTKAFMAPNYLNNFVQSTFDALPAKDLFGGTLVVSGDGRYFNKDAIQIIIKMAVAAGVDRIWIGQNGLLSTPAVSAVIREREGGAVAFGAFILTASHNPGGIDEDFGIKYNCENGGPAPEKLTDEIFNNTKVIASYKIATDFPTVDVSRVGATCVKSDDGSRTVVVEIFDAAEDHVDLLKTIFDFKAIKELIARDDFSFVYDCMSGVQGPYAHRVFVDELGAPASSLLNAVSLEDFGGHHADPNLTYAHELTHIMGVDAKGNAVHGQTNAVPAFGAACDGDADRNMILGSRFFVTPSDSLAVIAANANVIPFFRKKGGLRGVARSMPTSGAVDLVAKKLGISLFEVPTGWKFFGNLMDSKEVYGKEDYTPFICGEESFGTGSNHIREKDGMWAVLAWLSILAAKNSPGAPLVSVEDIVVDHWKTYGRNYYCRYDYEGVDKAAAEKMMAAMVATNKAGETLNGFTLASNDQFTYHDPVDGSISRNQGIRFIFTDGSRIIFRLSGTGVAGATIRMYIEKYEPATGNLAQSAADALRPLIDAGLTLSALEAFTGRKEPTVIT
;
A
#
# COMPACT_ATOMS: atom_id res chain seq x y z
N MET A 1 28.22 41.52 -10.95
CA MET A 1 28.25 40.15 -11.49
C MET A 1 29.18 39.17 -10.75
N SER A 2 30.06 39.57 -9.80
CA SER A 2 31.01 38.62 -9.17
C SER A 2 30.40 37.57 -8.22
N GLY A 3 29.12 37.70 -7.84
CA GLY A 3 28.46 36.79 -6.88
C GLY A 3 27.73 35.59 -7.48
N PHE A 4 27.34 35.62 -8.77
CA PHE A 4 26.51 34.55 -9.36
C PHE A 4 27.29 33.31 -9.79
N ALA A 5 28.60 33.44 -10.05
CA ALA A 5 29.44 32.35 -10.56
C ALA A 5 29.40 31.09 -9.67
N ALA A 6 29.30 31.24 -8.35
CA ALA A 6 29.16 30.12 -7.42
C ALA A 6 27.81 29.38 -7.56
N PHE A 7 26.73 30.12 -7.81
CA PHE A 7 25.41 29.54 -8.09
C PHE A 7 25.40 28.82 -9.42
N GLN A 8 25.93 29.45 -10.47
CA GLN A 8 26.05 28.84 -11.80
C GLN A 8 26.83 27.52 -11.73
N ALA A 9 28.02 27.52 -11.13
CA ALA A 9 28.82 26.30 -10.98
C ALA A 9 28.08 25.20 -10.21
N LYS A 10 27.36 25.56 -9.13
CA LYS A 10 26.54 24.62 -8.34
C LYS A 10 25.38 24.04 -9.16
N MET A 11 24.71 24.85 -9.95
CA MET A 11 23.59 24.43 -10.81
C MET A 11 24.06 23.56 -11.98
N GLU A 12 25.21 23.89 -12.59
CA GLU A 12 25.83 23.10 -13.66
C GLU A 12 26.30 21.74 -13.16
N ALA A 13 26.91 21.68 -11.96
CA ALA A 13 27.33 20.43 -11.33
C ALA A 13 26.13 19.50 -11.03
N GLU A 14 24.95 20.07 -10.82
CA GLU A 14 23.69 19.36 -10.62
C GLU A 14 22.97 19.02 -11.94
N GLY A 15 23.54 19.40 -13.09
CA GLY A 15 23.00 19.09 -14.41
C GLY A 15 21.78 19.93 -14.82
N LEU A 16 21.58 21.11 -14.23
CA LEU A 16 20.45 21.98 -14.57
C LEU A 16 20.61 22.64 -15.94
N SER A 17 19.49 22.86 -16.63
CA SER A 17 19.49 23.44 -17.97
C SER A 17 19.93 24.91 -17.97
N GLN A 18 20.46 25.37 -19.11
CA GLN A 18 20.84 26.77 -19.29
C GLN A 18 19.63 27.72 -19.17
N ALA A 19 18.42 27.27 -19.52
CA ALA A 19 17.19 28.04 -19.32
C ALA A 19 16.91 28.26 -17.81
N ALA A 20 17.07 27.22 -16.99
CA ALA A 20 16.90 27.32 -15.54
C ALA A 20 17.96 28.22 -14.89
N ILE A 21 19.22 28.10 -15.31
CA ILE A 21 20.33 28.93 -14.83
C ILE A 21 20.06 30.41 -15.14
N LYS A 22 19.67 30.74 -16.38
CA LYS A 22 19.33 32.12 -16.78
C LYS A 22 18.14 32.70 -16.01
N ALA A 23 17.09 31.90 -15.80
CA ALA A 23 15.94 32.33 -15.02
C ALA A 23 16.31 32.63 -13.56
N PHE A 24 17.17 31.80 -12.97
CA PHE A 24 17.68 32.04 -11.61
C PHE A 24 18.66 33.23 -11.56
N GLU A 25 19.50 33.42 -12.58
CA GLU A 25 20.40 34.58 -12.70
C GLU A 25 19.61 35.88 -12.73
N TYR A 26 18.51 35.92 -13.49
CA TYR A 26 17.62 37.07 -13.54
C TYR A 26 17.02 37.36 -12.15
N SER A 27 16.49 36.33 -11.49
CA SER A 27 15.88 36.47 -10.16
C SER A 27 16.89 36.91 -9.09
N TYR A 28 18.10 36.34 -9.13
CA TYR A 28 19.20 36.71 -8.26
C TYR A 28 19.67 38.15 -8.52
N SER A 29 19.70 38.56 -9.80
CA SER A 29 20.07 39.92 -10.18
C SER A 29 19.09 40.94 -9.62
N SER A 30 17.78 40.70 -9.71
CA SER A 30 16.74 41.54 -9.07
C SER A 30 16.89 41.60 -7.55
N LEU A 31 17.20 40.46 -6.89
CA LEU A 31 17.51 40.48 -5.46
C LEU A 31 18.72 41.37 -5.14
N SER A 32 19.78 41.25 -5.94
CA SER A 32 21.07 41.93 -5.71
C SER A 32 21.05 43.43 -6.04
N SER A 33 20.14 43.88 -6.92
CA SER A 33 19.95 45.29 -7.26
C SER A 33 19.13 46.06 -6.23
N GLY A 34 18.54 45.36 -5.25
CA GLY A 34 17.64 45.95 -4.26
C GLY A 34 16.22 46.18 -4.78
N GLU A 35 15.87 45.64 -5.96
CA GLU A 35 14.49 45.63 -6.44
C GLU A 35 13.61 44.87 -5.45
N THR A 36 12.56 45.52 -4.99
CA THR A 36 11.65 44.95 -3.99
C THR A 36 10.53 44.12 -4.63
N GLY A 37 10.37 44.18 -5.96
CA GLY A 37 9.29 43.52 -6.70
C GLY A 37 7.91 44.10 -6.44
N MET A 38 7.85 45.25 -5.75
CA MET A 38 6.61 45.91 -5.34
C MET A 38 5.99 46.68 -6.49
N MET A 39 4.66 46.62 -6.60
CA MET A 39 3.87 47.36 -7.57
C MET A 39 2.98 48.33 -6.81
N ALA A 40 3.15 49.63 -7.04
CA ALA A 40 2.37 50.67 -6.36
C ALA A 40 1.00 50.83 -7.00
N GLU A 41 -0.03 51.09 -6.20
CA GLU A 41 -1.39 51.38 -6.69
C GLU A 41 -1.40 52.55 -7.70
N SER A 42 -0.51 53.53 -7.54
CA SER A 42 -0.37 54.67 -8.46
C SER A 42 0.22 54.33 -9.84
N SER A 43 0.77 53.13 -10.02
CA SER A 43 1.35 52.65 -11.29
C SER A 43 0.38 51.82 -12.14
N ILE A 44 -0.82 51.56 -11.60
CA ILE A 44 -1.83 50.68 -12.21
C ILE A 44 -3.21 51.33 -12.23
N GLU A 45 -4.04 50.87 -13.16
CA GLU A 45 -5.47 51.15 -13.23
C GLU A 45 -6.26 49.84 -13.10
N ASN A 46 -7.51 49.93 -12.63
CA ASN A 46 -8.38 48.77 -12.50
C ASN A 46 -8.90 48.30 -13.87
N VAL A 47 -9.12 46.98 -14.03
CA VAL A 47 -9.73 46.45 -15.25
C VAL A 47 -11.25 46.67 -15.23
N ALA A 48 -11.72 47.53 -16.15
CA ALA A 48 -13.09 48.04 -16.19
C ALA A 48 -14.14 47.01 -16.63
N ASP A 49 -13.80 46.04 -17.47
CA ASP A 49 -14.65 44.88 -17.74
C ASP A 49 -13.85 43.72 -18.37
N LEU A 50 -14.39 42.50 -18.32
CA LEU A 50 -13.84 41.32 -18.99
C LEU A 50 -14.96 40.61 -19.76
N THR A 51 -14.60 39.85 -20.79
CA THR A 51 -15.54 38.94 -21.44
C THR A 51 -15.90 37.81 -20.48
N TYR A 52 -17.20 37.57 -20.26
CA TYR A 52 -17.68 36.51 -19.36
C TYR A 52 -17.82 35.19 -20.11
N LEU A 53 -17.48 34.07 -19.46
CA LEU A 53 -17.81 32.74 -19.97
C LEU A 53 -19.33 32.52 -20.01
N GLU A 54 -20.00 32.91 -18.92
CA GLU A 54 -21.45 32.75 -18.72
C GLU A 54 -22.01 33.81 -17.76
N GLY A 55 -23.34 33.86 -17.63
CA GLY A 55 -24.03 34.66 -16.60
C GLY A 55 -24.23 36.14 -16.94
N ARG A 56 -23.80 36.61 -18.11
CA ARG A 56 -24.06 37.95 -18.65
C ARG A 56 -24.43 37.88 -20.12
N ALA A 57 -25.28 38.80 -20.58
CA ALA A 57 -25.64 38.91 -22.00
C ALA A 57 -24.40 39.16 -22.86
N GLY A 58 -24.27 38.45 -23.98
CA GLY A 58 -23.11 38.51 -24.86
C GLY A 58 -21.90 37.71 -24.35
N CYS A 59 -22.11 36.80 -23.39
CA CYS A 59 -21.04 35.92 -22.91
C CYS A 59 -20.55 34.93 -23.99
N ILE A 60 -19.41 34.30 -23.73
CA ILE A 60 -18.77 33.34 -24.65
C ILE A 60 -19.74 32.21 -25.01
N ARG A 61 -20.46 31.65 -24.04
CA ARG A 61 -21.40 30.54 -24.30
C ARG A 61 -22.63 30.92 -25.12
N GLU A 62 -22.97 32.21 -25.20
CA GLU A 62 -24.05 32.69 -26.08
C GLU A 62 -23.56 32.96 -27.52
N SER A 63 -22.26 33.22 -27.69
CA SER A 63 -21.68 33.72 -28.93
C SER A 63 -20.76 32.74 -29.67
N ILE A 64 -20.24 31.73 -28.97
CA ILE A 64 -19.27 30.76 -29.50
C ILE A 64 -19.85 29.35 -29.49
N LYS A 65 -19.68 28.66 -30.61
CA LYS A 65 -19.95 27.24 -30.74
C LYS A 65 -18.65 26.45 -30.55
N ALA A 66 -18.62 25.54 -29.59
CA ALA A 66 -17.47 24.68 -29.31
C ALA A 66 -16.97 23.92 -30.56
N ASP A 67 -15.65 23.98 -30.80
CA ASP A 67 -14.95 23.24 -31.85
C ASP A 67 -14.03 22.17 -31.23
N ALA A 68 -14.51 20.92 -31.21
CA ALA A 68 -13.77 19.79 -30.65
C ALA A 68 -12.52 19.42 -31.48
N SER A 69 -12.40 19.86 -32.75
CA SER A 69 -11.23 19.55 -33.58
C SER A 69 -9.95 20.20 -33.05
N LEU A 70 -10.08 21.26 -32.24
CA LEU A 70 -8.96 21.94 -31.58
C LEU A 70 -8.29 21.07 -30.51
N LEU A 71 -8.96 20.05 -29.97
CA LEU A 71 -8.39 19.14 -28.97
C LEU A 71 -7.13 18.44 -29.48
N GLN A 72 -7.08 18.10 -30.77
CA GLN A 72 -5.91 17.46 -31.40
C GLN A 72 -4.67 18.36 -31.43
N LYS A 73 -4.86 19.68 -31.26
CA LYS A 73 -3.79 20.68 -31.20
C LYS A 73 -3.57 21.22 -29.79
N THR A 74 -4.17 20.59 -28.77
CA THR A 74 -4.20 21.11 -27.41
C THR A 74 -3.52 20.18 -26.41
N VAL A 75 -2.77 20.77 -25.49
CA VAL A 75 -2.13 20.11 -24.36
C VAL A 75 -2.77 20.59 -23.06
N VAL A 76 -3.14 19.67 -22.17
CA VAL A 76 -3.51 19.94 -20.79
C VAL A 76 -2.30 19.69 -19.91
N LEU A 77 -1.81 20.73 -19.24
CA LEU A 77 -0.70 20.65 -18.29
C LEU A 77 -1.20 20.93 -16.88
N LYS A 78 -0.98 19.99 -15.97
CA LYS A 78 -1.33 20.13 -14.55
C LYS A 78 -0.09 20.31 -13.69
N LEU A 79 -0.04 21.38 -12.90
CA LEU A 79 1.05 21.63 -11.95
C LEU A 79 0.87 20.77 -10.70
N ASN A 80 1.82 19.87 -10.46
CA ASN A 80 1.75 18.83 -9.44
C ASN A 80 2.97 18.83 -8.49
N GLY A 81 3.66 19.97 -8.36
CA GLY A 81 4.88 20.07 -7.54
C GLY A 81 4.68 20.22 -6.03
N GLY A 82 3.44 20.37 -5.54
CA GLY A 82 3.13 20.74 -4.15
C GLY A 82 3.07 19.55 -3.18
N LEU A 83 3.76 19.66 -2.05
CA LEU A 83 3.77 18.65 -0.98
C LEU A 83 2.70 18.86 0.12
N GLY A 84 1.97 19.99 0.11
CA GLY A 84 0.91 20.24 1.11
C GLY A 84 1.42 20.39 2.57
N THR A 85 2.69 20.72 2.76
CA THR A 85 3.36 20.79 4.08
C THR A 85 2.67 21.70 5.10
N SER A 86 2.00 22.76 4.66
CA SER A 86 1.23 23.65 5.54
C SER A 86 0.07 22.97 6.26
N MET A 87 -0.44 21.86 5.69
CA MET A 87 -1.50 21.03 6.24
C MET A 87 -0.96 19.73 6.85
N GLY A 88 0.36 19.61 7.07
CA GLY A 88 0.98 18.45 7.72
C GLY A 88 1.11 17.22 6.83
N LEU A 89 1.07 17.37 5.51
CA LEU A 89 1.32 16.29 4.56
C LEU A 89 2.82 16.13 4.31
N ASP A 90 3.28 14.88 4.29
CA ASP A 90 4.67 14.51 3.96
C ASP A 90 4.80 13.90 2.54
N LYS A 91 3.68 13.61 1.87
CA LYS A 91 3.61 13.10 0.49
C LYS A 91 3.06 14.17 -0.47
N VAL A 92 3.08 13.90 -1.77
CA VAL A 92 2.48 14.80 -2.78
C VAL A 92 1.01 15.13 -2.46
N LYS A 93 0.65 16.41 -2.50
CA LYS A 93 -0.68 16.90 -2.10
C LYS A 93 -1.80 16.37 -2.98
N SER A 94 -1.54 16.08 -4.25
CA SER A 94 -2.55 15.56 -5.18
C SER A 94 -3.06 14.17 -4.82
N LEU A 95 -2.37 13.45 -3.92
CA LEU A 95 -2.83 12.17 -3.37
C LEU A 95 -3.73 12.31 -2.13
N LEU A 96 -4.04 13.53 -1.72
CA LEU A 96 -5.01 13.78 -0.66
C LEU A 96 -6.43 13.45 -1.15
N ASN A 97 -7.14 12.56 -0.44
CA ASN A 97 -8.51 12.18 -0.76
C ASN A 97 -9.49 13.35 -0.63
N ILE A 98 -10.36 13.53 -1.63
CA ILE A 98 -11.30 14.65 -1.72
C ILE A 98 -12.75 14.20 -1.75
N LYS A 99 -13.11 13.17 -2.52
CA LYS A 99 -14.50 12.69 -2.57
C LYS A 99 -14.52 11.17 -2.64
N GLY A 100 -15.17 10.53 -1.67
CA GLY A 100 -15.11 9.08 -1.53
C GLY A 100 -13.65 8.61 -1.43
N ASN A 101 -13.25 7.71 -2.32
CA ASN A 101 -11.88 7.19 -2.41
C ASN A 101 -10.98 7.97 -3.38
N ASP A 102 -11.52 8.98 -4.07
CA ASP A 102 -10.80 9.68 -5.12
C ASP A 102 -10.04 10.89 -4.57
N ASN A 103 -8.78 11.00 -4.95
CA ASN A 103 -7.94 12.18 -4.72
C ASN A 103 -7.90 13.12 -5.94
N PHE A 104 -7.08 14.17 -5.89
CA PHE A 104 -6.97 15.13 -7.00
C PHE A 104 -6.45 14.49 -8.29
N LEU A 105 -5.52 13.55 -8.17
CA LEU A 105 -4.92 12.88 -9.31
C LEU A 105 -5.90 11.91 -9.98
N ASP A 106 -6.71 11.21 -9.18
CA ASP A 106 -7.83 10.39 -9.67
C ASP A 106 -8.83 11.20 -10.45
N MET A 107 -9.31 12.31 -9.87
CA MET A 107 -10.24 13.22 -10.52
C MET A 107 -9.67 13.74 -11.83
N THR A 108 -8.40 14.15 -11.84
CA THR A 108 -7.72 14.64 -13.04
C THR A 108 -7.62 13.56 -14.12
N ALA A 109 -7.20 12.34 -13.77
CA ALA A 109 -7.09 11.23 -14.71
C ALA A 109 -8.47 10.89 -15.32
N LYS A 110 -9.50 10.76 -14.48
CA LYS A 110 -10.88 10.48 -14.91
C LYS A 110 -11.45 11.58 -15.82
N GLN A 111 -11.18 12.85 -15.51
CA GLN A 111 -11.58 13.99 -16.37
C GLN A 111 -10.94 13.90 -17.76
N ILE A 112 -9.64 13.59 -17.85
CA ILE A 112 -8.94 13.44 -19.13
C ILE A 112 -9.47 12.25 -19.93
N ILE A 113 -9.62 11.09 -19.28
CA ILE A 113 -10.14 9.87 -19.92
C ILE A 113 -11.56 10.10 -20.46
N GLU A 114 -12.43 10.69 -19.66
CA GLU A 114 -13.81 10.99 -20.07
C GLU A 114 -13.84 12.02 -21.22
N MET A 115 -12.96 13.02 -21.20
CA MET A 115 -12.84 13.98 -22.30
C MET A 115 -12.39 13.32 -23.61
N ARG A 116 -11.37 12.46 -23.55
CA ARG A 116 -10.90 11.68 -24.71
C ARG A 116 -12.03 10.84 -25.29
N LYS A 117 -12.74 10.12 -24.43
CA LYS A 117 -13.88 9.28 -24.81
C LYS A 117 -15.04 10.08 -25.40
N LYS A 118 -15.49 11.13 -24.73
CA LYS A 118 -16.66 11.94 -25.13
C LYS A 118 -16.49 12.58 -26.51
N TYR A 119 -15.28 13.02 -26.84
CA TYR A 119 -14.99 13.74 -28.09
C TYR A 119 -14.20 12.93 -29.11
N ASP A 120 -13.97 11.63 -28.87
CA ASP A 120 -13.08 10.79 -29.67
C ASP A 120 -11.75 11.50 -29.99
N SER A 121 -11.14 12.06 -28.93
CA SER A 121 -9.97 12.92 -29.03
C SER A 121 -8.76 12.28 -28.38
N ASN A 122 -7.57 12.69 -28.84
CA ASN A 122 -6.29 12.31 -28.26
C ASN A 122 -5.64 13.49 -27.52
N VAL A 123 -6.46 14.35 -26.87
CA VAL A 123 -5.95 15.53 -26.15
C VAL A 123 -4.78 15.14 -25.26
N ARG A 124 -3.69 15.89 -25.39
CA ARG A 124 -2.41 15.53 -24.75
C ARG A 124 -2.45 15.93 -23.28
N PHE A 125 -2.00 15.04 -22.40
CA PHE A 125 -1.90 15.33 -20.97
C PHE A 125 -0.45 15.31 -20.50
N ILE A 126 -0.09 16.30 -19.67
CA ILE A 126 1.24 16.45 -19.06
C ILE A 126 1.09 16.82 -17.59
N LEU A 127 1.88 16.18 -16.73
CA LEU A 127 2.01 16.54 -15.32
C LEU A 127 3.35 17.20 -15.07
N MET A 128 3.32 18.40 -14.49
CA MET A 128 4.54 19.07 -14.04
C MET A 128 4.82 18.71 -12.59
N ASN A 129 5.64 17.67 -12.40
CA ASN A 129 6.06 17.21 -11.08
C ASN A 129 7.31 17.96 -10.61
N SER A 130 7.51 18.03 -9.31
CA SER A 130 8.79 18.41 -8.71
C SER A 130 9.65 17.19 -8.43
N PHE A 131 10.94 17.41 -8.19
CA PHE A 131 11.87 16.39 -7.71
C PHE A 131 11.44 15.71 -6.38
N SER A 132 10.45 16.26 -5.68
CA SER A 132 9.88 15.68 -4.45
C SER A 132 8.55 14.95 -4.67
N THR A 133 7.94 15.05 -5.85
CA THR A 133 6.58 14.53 -6.12
C THR A 133 6.52 13.55 -7.28
N SER A 134 7.56 13.53 -8.13
CA SER A 134 7.65 12.68 -9.33
C SER A 134 7.40 11.19 -9.06
N ALA A 135 8.19 10.57 -8.17
CA ALA A 135 8.12 9.14 -7.90
C ALA A 135 6.74 8.70 -7.40
N ASP A 136 6.22 9.38 -6.37
CA ASP A 136 4.90 9.10 -5.80
C ASP A 136 3.77 9.23 -6.85
N THR A 137 3.86 10.25 -7.71
CA THR A 137 2.85 10.52 -8.74
C THR A 137 2.85 9.45 -9.82
N LEU A 138 4.03 9.08 -10.33
CA LEU A 138 4.17 8.10 -11.41
C LEU A 138 3.85 6.67 -10.95
N ASP A 139 4.19 6.31 -9.71
CA ASP A 139 3.75 5.04 -9.08
C ASP A 139 2.22 4.99 -8.99
N TYR A 140 1.61 6.07 -8.51
CA TYR A 140 0.17 6.12 -8.32
C TYR A 140 -0.62 6.00 -9.63
N LEU A 141 -0.13 6.62 -10.70
CA LEU A 141 -0.82 6.61 -12.01
C LEU A 141 -0.79 5.26 -12.72
N GLN A 142 0.00 4.27 -12.28
CA GLN A 142 0.04 2.94 -12.91
C GLN A 142 -1.33 2.28 -13.01
N LYS A 143 -2.27 2.64 -12.12
CA LYS A 143 -3.66 2.16 -12.16
C LYS A 143 -4.52 2.76 -13.30
N TYR A 144 -4.00 3.74 -14.04
CA TYR A 144 -4.63 4.36 -15.22
C TYR A 144 -3.76 4.14 -16.47
N PRO A 145 -3.81 2.96 -17.10
CA PRO A 145 -3.00 2.66 -18.29
C PRO A 145 -3.21 3.65 -19.45
N GLU A 146 -4.41 4.23 -19.58
CA GLU A 146 -4.72 5.22 -20.62
C GLU A 146 -3.99 6.56 -20.41
N ILE A 147 -3.54 6.84 -19.19
CA ILE A 147 -2.75 8.03 -18.84
C ILE A 147 -1.26 7.72 -18.92
N VAL A 148 -0.81 6.60 -18.35
CA VAL A 148 0.62 6.23 -18.31
C VAL A 148 1.18 5.95 -19.71
N SER A 149 0.34 5.53 -20.65
CA SER A 149 0.73 5.35 -22.05
C SER A 149 1.00 6.66 -22.81
N ASP A 150 0.71 7.84 -22.23
CA ASP A 150 0.98 9.12 -22.85
C ASP A 150 2.46 9.45 -22.94
N VAL A 151 3.14 9.11 -24.04
CA VAL A 151 4.58 9.39 -24.35
C VAL A 151 5.32 10.29 -23.34
N ASP A 152 5.59 11.56 -23.56
CA ASP A 152 6.26 12.45 -22.61
C ASP A 152 5.35 12.94 -21.42
N LEU A 153 4.75 12.04 -20.61
CA LEU A 153 3.76 12.37 -19.55
C LEU A 153 4.26 13.38 -18.51
N GLU A 154 5.53 13.30 -18.11
CA GLU A 154 6.10 14.13 -17.05
C GLU A 154 6.90 15.31 -17.61
N LEU A 155 6.69 16.50 -17.04
CA LEU A 155 7.61 17.64 -17.10
C LEU A 155 8.20 17.87 -15.71
N LEU A 156 9.49 17.62 -15.53
CA LEU A 156 10.14 17.81 -14.23
C LEU A 156 10.47 19.30 -14.00
N GLN A 157 9.93 19.87 -12.93
CA GLN A 157 10.27 21.21 -12.44
C GLN A 157 11.74 21.27 -12.01
N ASN A 158 12.41 22.38 -12.33
CA ASN A 158 13.78 22.62 -11.88
C ASN A 158 13.85 22.84 -10.36
N LYS A 159 15.07 22.80 -9.85
CA LYS A 159 15.41 23.23 -8.49
C LYS A 159 16.47 24.32 -8.55
N VAL A 160 16.46 25.23 -7.59
CA VAL A 160 17.46 26.30 -7.47
C VAL A 160 18.12 26.26 -6.10
N PRO A 161 19.38 26.69 -5.98
CA PRO A 161 20.02 26.78 -4.68
C PRO A 161 19.36 27.84 -3.80
N LYS A 162 19.19 27.55 -2.52
CA LYS A 162 18.85 28.55 -1.51
C LYS A 162 20.00 29.53 -1.35
N ILE A 163 19.66 30.79 -1.09
CA ILE A 163 20.64 31.88 -0.95
C ILE A 163 20.81 32.15 0.55
N ASP A 164 22.03 32.07 1.06
CA ASP A 164 22.31 32.45 2.45
C ASP A 164 21.99 33.94 2.65
N ALA A 165 21.14 34.24 3.64
CA ALA A 165 20.58 35.58 3.79
C ALA A 165 21.61 36.64 4.24
N LYS A 166 22.76 36.21 4.79
CA LYS A 166 23.83 37.10 5.26
C LYS A 166 24.88 37.35 4.19
N THR A 167 25.27 36.31 3.46
CA THR A 167 26.39 36.33 2.52
C THR A 167 25.97 36.50 1.07
N LEU A 168 24.70 36.26 0.76
CA LEU A 168 24.17 36.15 -0.61
C LEU A 168 24.91 35.11 -1.46
N GLN A 169 25.51 34.10 -0.83
CA GLN A 169 26.16 32.96 -1.49
C GLN A 169 25.25 31.71 -1.44
N PRO A 170 25.54 30.64 -2.21
CA PRO A 170 24.79 29.40 -2.10
C PRO A 170 24.81 28.88 -0.67
N ALA A 171 23.65 28.56 -0.11
CA ALA A 171 23.57 27.98 1.22
C ALA A 171 24.24 26.60 1.27
N GLU A 172 24.93 26.30 2.38
CA GLU A 172 25.56 25.01 2.66
C GLU A 172 24.92 24.36 3.90
N TRP A 173 24.63 23.07 3.81
CA TRP A 173 24.03 22.28 4.89
C TRP A 173 24.58 20.87 4.93
N LYS A 174 25.72 20.70 5.61
CA LYS A 174 26.45 19.42 5.68
C LYS A 174 25.63 18.25 6.24
N LEU A 175 24.67 18.54 7.13
CA LEU A 175 23.79 17.51 7.71
C LEU A 175 22.84 16.91 6.67
N ASN A 176 22.41 17.70 5.68
CA ASN A 176 21.56 17.23 4.59
C ASN A 176 21.66 18.15 3.36
N PRO A 177 22.56 17.86 2.41
CA PRO A 177 22.74 18.69 1.22
C PRO A 177 21.48 18.86 0.35
N ALA A 178 20.51 17.94 0.41
CA ALA A 178 19.26 18.08 -0.32
C ALA A 178 18.43 19.30 0.17
N LYS A 179 18.64 19.74 1.42
CA LYS A 179 17.98 20.93 1.98
C LYS A 179 18.55 22.25 1.46
N GLU A 180 19.67 22.21 0.72
CA GLU A 180 20.25 23.39 0.08
C GLU A 180 19.47 23.84 -1.15
N TRP A 181 18.52 23.03 -1.63
CA TRP A 181 17.73 23.28 -2.84
C TRP A 181 16.28 23.61 -2.50
N CYS A 182 15.64 24.43 -3.34
CA CYS A 182 14.21 24.72 -3.29
C CYS A 182 13.60 24.78 -4.70
N PRO A 183 12.29 24.54 -4.85
CA PRO A 183 11.60 24.82 -6.10
C PRO A 183 11.54 26.35 -6.34
N PRO A 184 11.74 26.83 -7.58
CA PRO A 184 11.67 28.26 -7.93
C PRO A 184 10.24 28.79 -8.16
N GLY A 185 9.23 28.12 -7.60
CA GLY A 185 7.82 28.46 -7.80
C GLY A 185 7.25 27.99 -9.14
N HIS A 186 5.97 28.25 -9.37
CA HIS A 186 5.25 27.74 -10.54
C HIS A 186 5.59 28.47 -11.85
N GLY A 187 6.20 29.66 -11.79
CA GLY A 187 6.75 30.33 -12.97
C GLY A 187 7.88 29.56 -13.67
N ASP A 188 8.44 28.55 -13.02
CA ASP A 188 9.41 27.62 -13.60
C ASP A 188 8.85 26.77 -14.76
N LEU A 189 7.54 26.83 -15.00
CA LEU A 189 6.89 26.26 -16.19
C LEU A 189 7.66 26.58 -17.48
N TYR A 190 8.00 27.86 -17.68
CA TYR A 190 8.63 28.34 -18.91
C TYR A 190 10.07 27.83 -19.09
N PRO A 191 10.99 27.99 -18.12
CA PRO A 191 12.33 27.43 -18.23
C PRO A 191 12.34 25.89 -18.24
N SER A 192 11.39 25.22 -17.57
CA SER A 192 11.24 23.76 -17.65
C SER A 192 10.83 23.29 -19.06
N LEU A 193 9.86 23.96 -19.69
CA LEU A 193 9.43 23.64 -21.06
C LEU A 193 10.56 23.83 -22.08
N LEU A 194 11.32 24.92 -21.96
CA LEU A 194 12.46 25.21 -22.83
C LEU A 194 13.64 24.27 -22.56
N GLY A 195 14.05 24.15 -21.30
CA GLY A 195 15.23 23.40 -20.89
C GLY A 195 15.13 21.89 -21.10
N SER A 196 13.91 21.34 -21.09
CA SER A 196 13.65 19.92 -21.40
C SER A 196 13.52 19.64 -22.91
N GLY A 197 13.46 20.69 -23.75
CA GLY A 197 13.15 20.59 -25.17
C GLY A 197 11.70 20.19 -25.47
N LYS A 198 10.81 20.15 -24.47
CA LYS A 198 9.41 19.75 -24.69
C LYS A 198 8.62 20.77 -25.50
N LEU A 199 8.91 22.06 -25.36
CA LEU A 199 8.25 23.09 -26.18
C LEU A 199 8.45 22.82 -27.68
N ASP A 200 9.70 22.59 -28.11
CA ASP A 200 10.03 22.31 -29.50
C ASP A 200 9.40 21.00 -29.99
N LYS A 201 9.41 19.95 -29.16
CA LYS A 201 8.77 18.66 -29.48
C LYS A 201 7.26 18.82 -29.68
N LEU A 202 6.58 19.56 -28.80
CA LEU A 202 5.14 19.79 -28.89
C LEU A 202 4.80 20.56 -30.18
N LEU A 203 5.56 21.62 -30.49
CA LEU A 203 5.40 22.38 -31.73
C LEU A 203 5.64 21.50 -32.97
N ALA A 204 6.69 20.69 -32.97
CA ALA A 204 7.01 19.78 -34.08
C ALA A 204 5.92 18.70 -34.29
N GLN A 205 5.19 18.34 -33.23
CA GLN A 205 4.06 17.41 -33.27
C GLN A 205 2.73 18.09 -33.67
N GLY A 206 2.73 19.40 -33.90
CA GLY A 206 1.56 20.17 -34.33
C GLY A 206 0.66 20.69 -33.20
N TYR A 207 1.10 20.58 -31.94
CA TYR A 207 0.40 21.20 -30.82
C TYR A 207 0.58 22.72 -30.85
N LYS A 208 -0.51 23.45 -30.59
CA LYS A 208 -0.58 24.90 -30.73
C LYS A 208 -1.06 25.59 -29.45
N TYR A 209 -1.94 24.93 -28.70
CA TYR A 209 -2.57 25.48 -27.49
C TYR A 209 -2.17 24.67 -26.27
N MET A 210 -1.97 25.34 -25.14
CA MET A 210 -1.75 24.68 -23.84
C MET A 210 -2.66 25.29 -22.78
N PHE A 211 -3.47 24.45 -22.13
CA PHE A 211 -4.21 24.79 -20.93
C PHE A 211 -3.40 24.38 -19.70
N VAL A 212 -3.11 25.33 -18.81
CA VAL A 212 -2.30 25.13 -17.60
C VAL A 212 -3.14 25.42 -16.37
N SER A 213 -3.12 24.53 -15.38
CA SER A 213 -3.75 24.77 -14.08
C SER A 213 -3.10 23.97 -12.96
N ASN A 214 -3.37 24.34 -11.71
CA ASN A 214 -2.89 23.57 -10.56
C ASN A 214 -3.66 22.26 -10.39
N SER A 215 -2.98 21.21 -9.93
CA SER A 215 -3.58 19.93 -9.55
C SER A 215 -4.55 20.04 -8.38
N ASP A 216 -4.34 21.00 -7.47
CA ASP A 216 -5.19 21.21 -6.30
C ASP A 216 -6.43 22.08 -6.55
N ASN A 217 -6.64 22.55 -7.78
CA ASN A 217 -7.86 23.24 -8.23
C ASN A 217 -8.70 22.30 -9.10
N LEU A 218 -9.69 21.63 -8.49
CA LEU A 218 -10.55 20.66 -9.17
C LEU A 218 -11.54 21.30 -10.16
N GLY A 219 -11.83 22.59 -10.00
CA GLY A 219 -12.69 23.32 -10.94
C GLY A 219 -12.03 23.59 -12.29
N ALA A 220 -10.70 23.49 -12.37
CA ALA A 220 -9.92 23.84 -13.54
C ALA A 220 -9.87 22.70 -14.57
N THR A 221 -10.96 22.50 -15.31
CA THR A 221 -10.99 21.55 -16.43
C THR A 221 -10.88 22.26 -17.77
N LEU A 222 -10.35 21.60 -18.80
CA LEU A 222 -10.38 22.13 -20.17
C LEU A 222 -11.84 22.31 -20.59
N ASP A 223 -12.19 23.50 -21.04
CA ASP A 223 -13.54 23.89 -21.51
C ASP A 223 -13.43 24.24 -23.00
N LEU A 224 -14.31 23.65 -23.82
CA LEU A 224 -14.18 23.74 -25.28
C LEU A 224 -14.57 25.11 -25.82
N GLU A 225 -15.54 25.78 -25.21
CA GLU A 225 -15.95 27.12 -25.58
C GLU A 225 -14.83 28.11 -25.27
N LEU A 226 -14.14 27.97 -24.13
CA LEU A 226 -12.93 28.75 -23.84
C LEU A 226 -11.77 28.46 -24.80
N LEU A 227 -11.51 27.19 -25.13
CA LEU A 227 -10.49 26.82 -26.13
C LEU A 227 -10.82 27.43 -27.50
N THR A 228 -12.09 27.37 -27.91
CA THR A 228 -12.56 27.91 -29.18
C THR A 228 -12.46 29.43 -29.20
N HIS A 229 -12.85 30.10 -28.11
CA HIS A 229 -12.66 31.53 -27.92
C HIS A 229 -11.20 31.92 -28.07
N PHE A 230 -10.30 31.26 -27.32
CA PHE A 230 -8.88 31.52 -27.36
C PHE A 230 -8.27 31.34 -28.76
N ALA A 231 -8.74 30.33 -29.49
CA ALA A 231 -8.30 30.09 -30.87
C ALA A 231 -8.82 31.15 -31.85
N GLN A 232 -10.05 31.64 -31.69
CA GLN A 232 -10.68 32.61 -32.58
C GLN A 232 -10.21 34.05 -32.35
N THR A 233 -9.92 34.43 -31.10
CA THR A 233 -9.38 35.76 -30.77
C THR A 233 -7.91 35.92 -31.14
N ASP A 234 -7.25 34.81 -31.48
CA ASP A 234 -5.80 34.73 -31.75
C ASP A 234 -4.95 35.32 -30.59
N SER A 235 -5.46 35.23 -29.35
CA SER A 235 -4.74 35.69 -28.17
C SER A 235 -3.46 34.86 -27.97
N SER A 236 -2.35 35.52 -27.64
CA SER A 236 -1.07 34.88 -27.36
C SER A 236 -1.07 34.18 -25.99
N PHE A 237 -1.74 34.80 -25.03
CA PHE A 237 -1.89 34.32 -23.66
C PHE A 237 -3.26 34.74 -23.13
N MET A 238 -3.98 33.86 -22.45
CA MET A 238 -5.26 34.21 -21.84
C MET A 238 -5.35 33.68 -20.41
N MET A 239 -5.68 34.57 -19.48
CA MET A 239 -5.88 34.23 -18.06
C MET A 239 -7.36 34.10 -17.73
N GLU A 240 -7.74 33.02 -17.06
CA GLU A 240 -9.07 32.95 -16.44
C GLU A 240 -9.06 33.71 -15.10
N CYS A 241 -9.96 34.67 -14.95
CA CYS A 241 -10.22 35.39 -13.72
C CYS A 241 -11.63 35.06 -13.20
N CYS A 242 -11.88 35.22 -11.90
CA CYS A 242 -13.24 35.17 -11.36
C CYS A 242 -13.53 36.44 -10.55
N GLU A 243 -14.81 36.77 -10.34
CA GLU A 243 -15.16 37.88 -9.47
C GLU A 243 -14.67 37.61 -8.03
N ARG A 244 -14.13 38.65 -7.38
CA ARG A 244 -13.64 38.57 -6.00
C ARG A 244 -14.77 38.48 -5.00
N THR A 245 -14.49 37.75 -3.93
CA THR A 245 -15.33 37.59 -2.74
C THR A 245 -14.56 38.00 -1.49
N GLU A 246 -15.25 38.08 -0.34
CA GLU A 246 -14.60 38.34 0.96
C GLU A 246 -13.56 37.28 1.36
N ASN A 247 -13.60 36.11 0.72
CA ASN A 247 -12.64 35.02 0.95
C ASN A 247 -11.29 35.27 0.22
N ASP A 248 -11.25 36.17 -0.75
CA ASP A 248 -10.08 36.46 -1.60
C ASP A 248 -9.11 37.47 -0.99
N LYS A 249 -8.68 37.16 0.24
CA LYS A 249 -7.75 38.00 1.02
C LYS A 249 -6.29 37.83 0.60
N LYS A 250 -5.94 36.68 0.01
CA LYS A 250 -4.57 36.32 -0.40
C LYS A 250 -4.55 35.78 -1.83
N GLY A 251 -3.55 36.20 -2.62
CA GLY A 251 -3.40 35.93 -4.05
C GLY A 251 -3.52 37.21 -4.87
N GLY A 252 -3.38 37.12 -6.19
CA GLY A 252 -3.29 38.30 -7.06
C GLY A 252 -4.60 38.71 -7.74
N HIS A 253 -4.72 40.02 -7.97
CA HIS A 253 -5.79 40.59 -8.81
C HIS A 253 -5.22 41.06 -10.16
N LEU A 254 -6.09 41.09 -11.16
CA LEU A 254 -5.76 41.61 -12.47
C LEU A 254 -5.86 43.14 -12.48
N ALA A 255 -4.83 43.80 -13.00
CA ALA A 255 -4.78 45.25 -13.20
C ALA A 255 -4.20 45.57 -14.57
N LYS A 256 -4.18 46.86 -14.93
CA LYS A 256 -3.55 47.35 -16.15
C LYS A 256 -2.47 48.37 -15.80
N ARG A 257 -1.27 48.19 -16.34
CA ARG A 257 -0.14 49.08 -16.05
C ARG A 257 -0.28 50.37 -16.84
N ILE A 258 -0.09 51.51 -16.17
CA ILE A 258 -0.32 52.84 -16.78
C ILE A 258 0.71 53.16 -17.87
N SER A 259 1.97 52.71 -17.71
CA SER A 259 3.07 53.10 -18.58
C SER A 259 2.96 52.59 -20.02
N ASP A 260 2.37 51.41 -20.22
CA ASP A 260 2.29 50.73 -21.52
C ASP A 260 0.90 50.14 -21.80
N GLY A 261 -0.01 50.16 -20.84
CA GLY A 261 -1.35 49.62 -20.97
C GLY A 261 -1.43 48.10 -20.94
N HIS A 262 -0.35 47.40 -20.58
CA HIS A 262 -0.35 45.94 -20.51
C HIS A 262 -1.16 45.44 -19.31
N LEU A 263 -1.78 44.27 -19.46
CA LEU A 263 -2.37 43.55 -18.33
C LEU A 263 -1.25 43.08 -17.41
N VAL A 264 -1.42 43.27 -16.11
CA VAL A 264 -0.46 42.84 -15.08
C VAL A 264 -1.17 42.10 -13.97
N LEU A 265 -0.47 41.15 -13.37
CA LEU A 265 -0.91 40.45 -12.18
C LEU A 265 -0.23 41.06 -10.96
N ARG A 266 -1.00 41.69 -10.07
CA ARG A 266 -0.47 42.22 -8.81
C ARG A 266 -0.76 41.23 -7.69
N GLU A 267 0.27 40.53 -7.23
CA GLU A 267 0.17 39.60 -6.09
C GLU A 267 0.13 40.36 -4.76
N SER A 268 -0.49 39.76 -3.73
CA SER A 268 -0.52 40.35 -2.39
C SER A 268 0.89 40.57 -1.81
N ALA A 269 1.87 39.74 -2.21
CA ALA A 269 3.27 39.90 -1.80
C ALA A 269 3.98 41.10 -2.45
N GLN A 270 3.38 41.68 -3.49
CA GLN A 270 3.88 42.85 -4.22
C GLN A 270 3.12 44.13 -3.84
N CYS A 271 2.20 44.04 -2.88
CA CYS A 271 1.43 45.18 -2.38
C CYS A 271 2.17 45.87 -1.24
N ASP A 272 2.40 47.18 -1.39
CA ASP A 272 2.95 47.98 -0.29
C ASP A 272 1.95 47.99 0.87
N PRO A 273 2.40 47.91 2.15
CA PRO A 273 1.50 48.04 3.30
C PRO A 273 0.62 49.30 3.25
N ALA A 274 1.08 50.39 2.63
CA ALA A 274 0.28 51.61 2.44
C ALA A 274 -0.91 51.42 1.46
N ASP A 275 -0.81 50.47 0.53
CA ASP A 275 -1.82 50.19 -0.50
C ASP A 275 -2.77 49.04 -0.12
N GLU A 276 -2.55 48.38 1.03
CA GLU A 276 -3.30 47.17 1.44
C GLU A 276 -4.82 47.39 1.44
N ALA A 277 -5.30 48.57 1.88
CA ALA A 277 -6.72 48.88 1.89
C ALA A 277 -7.32 48.92 0.46
N GLU A 278 -6.59 49.47 -0.50
CA GLU A 278 -6.99 49.51 -1.91
C GLU A 278 -6.89 48.12 -2.55
N PHE A 279 -5.84 47.36 -2.21
CA PHE A 279 -5.68 45.97 -2.66
C PHE A 279 -6.83 45.09 -2.20
N GLN A 280 -7.30 45.25 -0.96
CA GLN A 280 -8.43 44.50 -0.39
C GLN A 280 -9.80 45.03 -0.87
N ASN A 281 -9.85 46.15 -1.59
CA ASN A 281 -11.10 46.71 -2.12
C ASN A 281 -11.62 45.90 -3.33
N ILE A 282 -12.45 44.89 -3.05
CA ILE A 282 -13.02 44.00 -4.07
C ILE A 282 -13.94 44.72 -5.08
N ALA A 283 -14.47 45.91 -4.75
CA ALA A 283 -15.30 46.67 -5.66
C ALA A 283 -14.47 47.42 -6.73
N LYS A 284 -13.23 47.80 -6.40
CA LYS A 284 -12.30 48.46 -7.33
C LYS A 284 -11.57 47.44 -8.19
N HIS A 285 -10.82 46.57 -7.55
CA HIS A 285 -10.05 45.50 -8.20
C HIS A 285 -10.88 44.22 -8.18
N ARG A 286 -11.82 44.10 -9.11
CA ARG A 286 -12.89 43.08 -9.09
C ARG A 286 -12.48 41.66 -9.50
N TYR A 287 -11.41 41.52 -10.27
CA TYR A 287 -11.06 40.26 -10.94
C TYR A 287 -9.88 39.58 -10.27
N PHE A 288 -10.11 38.37 -9.78
CA PHE A 288 -9.13 37.53 -9.09
C PHE A 288 -8.53 36.50 -10.03
N ASN A 289 -7.20 36.32 -9.96
CA ASN A 289 -6.51 35.30 -10.75
C ASN A 289 -6.87 33.88 -10.26
N THR A 290 -7.38 33.04 -11.15
CA THR A 290 -7.67 31.62 -10.84
C THR A 290 -6.44 30.72 -10.97
N ASN A 291 -5.35 31.23 -11.55
CA ASN A 291 -4.16 30.49 -11.96
C ASN A 291 -4.48 29.40 -13.01
N ASN A 292 -5.58 29.54 -13.77
CA ASN A 292 -5.85 28.76 -14.97
C ASN A 292 -5.46 29.61 -16.18
N LEU A 293 -4.56 29.09 -17.01
CA LEU A 293 -3.96 29.83 -18.12
C LEU A 293 -4.13 29.09 -19.44
N TRP A 294 -4.24 29.86 -20.51
CA TRP A 294 -4.21 29.38 -21.88
C TRP A 294 -3.03 30.03 -22.59
N ILE A 295 -2.17 29.22 -23.20
CA ILE A 295 -0.91 29.67 -23.78
C ILE A 295 -0.86 29.22 -25.25
N ARG A 296 -0.50 30.14 -26.15
CA ARG A 296 -0.11 29.81 -27.51
C ARG A 296 1.36 29.41 -27.55
N LEU A 297 1.61 28.15 -27.89
CA LEU A 297 2.96 27.57 -27.81
C LEU A 297 3.93 28.23 -28.81
N ASP A 298 3.45 28.61 -29.99
CA ASP A 298 4.22 29.33 -30.99
C ASP A 298 4.61 30.73 -30.49
N LYS A 299 3.67 31.43 -29.86
CA LYS A 299 3.93 32.74 -29.24
C LYS A 299 4.83 32.67 -28.01
N LEU A 300 4.71 31.60 -27.21
CA LEU A 300 5.64 31.33 -26.12
C LEU A 300 7.07 31.13 -26.65
N ALA A 301 7.25 30.38 -27.74
CA ALA A 301 8.56 30.17 -28.34
C ALA A 301 9.15 31.47 -28.91
N GLU A 302 8.34 32.30 -29.58
CA GLU A 302 8.74 33.64 -30.04
C GLU A 302 9.20 34.50 -28.84
N GLU A 303 8.43 34.54 -27.76
CA GLU A 303 8.73 35.40 -26.61
C GLU A 303 9.99 34.93 -25.86
N LEU A 304 10.15 33.62 -25.66
CA LEU A 304 11.38 33.04 -25.12
C LEU A 304 12.59 33.39 -25.98
N HIS A 305 12.45 33.38 -27.31
CA HIS A 305 13.53 33.78 -28.22
C HIS A 305 13.89 35.26 -28.08
N ASN A 306 12.87 36.14 -28.11
CA ASN A 306 13.02 37.60 -28.01
C ASN A 306 13.70 38.02 -26.70
N GLN A 307 13.43 37.29 -25.61
CA GLN A 307 13.99 37.57 -24.30
C GLN A 307 15.29 36.80 -23.98
N GLY A 308 15.93 36.17 -24.97
CA GLY A 308 17.24 35.51 -24.81
C GLY A 308 17.20 34.16 -24.10
N GLY A 309 16.06 33.48 -24.14
CA GLY A 309 15.81 32.15 -23.58
C GLY A 309 15.22 32.14 -22.18
N LEU A 310 14.52 33.20 -21.76
CA LEU A 310 13.79 33.25 -20.49
C LEU A 310 12.56 34.17 -20.58
N ILE A 311 11.52 33.93 -19.78
CA ILE A 311 10.44 34.91 -19.56
C ILE A 311 10.80 35.70 -18.30
N LYS A 312 10.95 37.02 -18.41
CA LYS A 312 11.29 37.91 -17.29
C LYS A 312 10.08 38.10 -16.37
N LEU A 313 10.02 37.27 -15.33
CA LEU A 313 8.94 37.32 -14.34
C LEU A 313 9.35 38.09 -13.09
N PRO A 314 8.43 38.84 -12.45
CA PRO A 314 8.67 39.46 -11.16
C PRO A 314 9.10 38.44 -10.10
N THR A 315 10.18 38.75 -9.39
CA THR A 315 10.75 37.86 -8.35
C THR A 315 10.04 38.05 -7.02
N ILE A 316 9.63 36.94 -6.41
CA ILE A 316 9.07 36.87 -5.07
C ILE A 316 10.16 36.37 -4.12
N ARG A 317 10.48 37.16 -3.09
CA ARG A 317 11.49 36.80 -2.08
C ARG A 317 10.83 36.25 -0.82
N ASN A 318 11.06 34.96 -0.54
CA ASN A 318 10.62 34.30 0.67
C ASN A 318 11.75 34.17 1.70
N ASN A 319 11.51 34.65 2.92
CA ASN A 319 12.43 34.46 4.05
C ASN A 319 12.16 33.11 4.70
N LYS A 320 13.17 32.24 4.77
CA LYS A 320 13.08 30.88 5.31
C LYS A 320 14.35 30.53 6.08
N THR A 321 14.39 29.32 6.62
CA THR A 321 15.59 28.67 7.12
C THR A 321 16.04 27.55 6.17
N VAL A 322 17.31 27.16 6.23
CA VAL A 322 17.87 26.08 5.41
C VAL A 322 17.07 24.79 5.61
N ASP A 323 16.79 24.39 6.84
CA ASP A 323 15.87 23.31 7.15
C ASP A 323 14.55 23.88 7.71
N PRO A 324 13.43 23.78 6.97
CA PRO A 324 12.14 24.29 7.42
C PRO A 324 11.60 23.65 8.70
N LYS A 325 12.13 22.48 9.11
CA LYS A 325 11.76 21.81 10.36
C LYS A 325 12.63 22.25 11.55
N ASP A 326 13.72 22.97 11.29
CA ASP A 326 14.64 23.51 12.29
C ASP A 326 14.68 25.05 12.22
N GLY A 327 14.02 25.67 13.20
CA GLY A 327 13.93 27.13 13.31
C GLY A 327 15.26 27.81 13.62
N ASP A 328 16.25 27.06 14.11
CA ASP A 328 17.59 27.57 14.45
C ASP A 328 18.58 27.40 13.29
N SER A 329 18.19 26.69 12.21
CA SER A 329 19.03 26.55 11.02
C SER A 329 19.21 27.90 10.28
N PRO A 330 20.31 28.08 9.52
CA PRO A 330 20.66 29.38 8.94
C PRO A 330 19.53 30.01 8.12
N ALA A 331 19.38 31.33 8.24
CA ALA A 331 18.40 32.08 7.46
C ALA A 331 18.80 32.12 5.97
N VAL A 332 17.83 31.90 5.10
CA VAL A 332 18.01 31.86 3.65
C VAL A 332 16.88 32.59 2.93
N TYR A 333 17.19 33.10 1.74
CA TYR A 333 16.20 33.53 0.77
C TYR A 333 15.88 32.38 -0.20
N GLN A 334 14.59 32.15 -0.41
CA GLN A 334 14.07 31.35 -1.51
C GLN A 334 13.44 32.31 -2.51
N LEU A 335 13.89 32.25 -3.76
CA LEU A 335 13.37 33.08 -4.84
C LEU A 335 12.36 32.26 -5.64
N GLU A 336 11.17 32.81 -5.81
CA GLU A 336 10.07 32.19 -6.54
C GLU A 336 9.53 33.15 -7.60
N THR A 337 8.88 32.60 -8.62
CA THR A 337 8.14 33.38 -9.63
C THR A 337 6.75 32.81 -9.83
N ALA A 338 5.80 33.66 -10.21
CA ALA A 338 4.42 33.28 -10.47
C ALA A 338 4.18 33.14 -11.99
N MET A 339 3.70 31.98 -12.43
CA MET A 339 3.41 31.72 -13.85
C MET A 339 2.42 32.70 -14.47
N GLY A 340 1.41 33.14 -13.70
CA GLY A 340 0.39 34.08 -14.16
C GLY A 340 0.93 35.48 -14.42
N ALA A 341 2.07 35.85 -13.82
CA ALA A 341 2.70 37.14 -14.07
C ALA A 341 3.18 37.27 -15.53
N ALA A 342 3.37 36.16 -16.24
CA ALA A 342 3.74 36.16 -17.65
C ALA A 342 2.74 36.89 -18.56
N ILE A 343 1.50 37.12 -18.12
CA ILE A 343 0.51 37.88 -18.88
C ILE A 343 1.03 39.25 -19.33
N GLU A 344 1.95 39.86 -18.56
CA GLU A 344 2.53 41.16 -18.89
C GLU A 344 3.61 41.10 -19.99
N CYS A 345 4.12 39.91 -20.28
CA CYS A 345 5.18 39.65 -21.24
C CYS A 345 4.67 39.38 -22.67
N PHE A 346 3.37 39.17 -22.86
CA PHE A 346 2.82 38.78 -24.15
C PHE A 346 2.02 39.90 -24.81
N ASP A 347 2.48 40.34 -25.98
CA ASP A 347 1.66 41.19 -26.85
C ASP A 347 0.41 40.41 -27.30
N GLY A 348 -0.77 41.02 -27.17
CA GLY A 348 -2.05 40.36 -27.45
C GLY A 348 -2.56 39.43 -26.33
N ALA A 349 -2.02 39.56 -25.12
CA ALA A 349 -2.55 38.89 -23.95
C ALA A 349 -3.98 39.37 -23.61
N SER A 350 -4.81 38.46 -23.13
CA SER A 350 -6.20 38.72 -22.76
C SER A 350 -6.57 38.06 -21.42
N ALA A 351 -7.75 38.39 -20.91
CA ALA A 351 -8.32 37.75 -19.74
C ALA A 351 -9.83 37.58 -19.90
N VAL A 352 -10.39 36.55 -19.26
CA VAL A 352 -11.81 36.21 -19.29
C VAL A 352 -12.35 35.99 -17.89
N CYS A 353 -13.58 36.41 -17.61
CA CYS A 353 -14.24 36.14 -16.35
C CYS A 353 -15.00 34.81 -16.38
N VAL A 354 -14.59 33.87 -15.54
CA VAL A 354 -15.18 32.53 -15.41
C VAL A 354 -16.00 32.39 -14.12
N PRO A 355 -17.00 31.48 -14.10
CA PRO A 355 -17.74 31.19 -12.88
C PRO A 355 -16.82 30.63 -11.80
N ARG A 356 -17.18 30.90 -10.54
CA ARG A 356 -16.38 30.49 -9.38
C ARG A 356 -16.23 28.96 -9.25
N THR A 357 -17.13 28.19 -9.86
CA THR A 357 -17.03 26.73 -9.97
C THR A 357 -15.76 26.26 -10.68
N ARG A 358 -15.10 27.12 -11.48
CA ARG A 358 -13.80 26.85 -12.10
C ARG A 358 -12.58 27.16 -11.21
N PHE A 359 -12.84 27.64 -9.99
CA PHE A 359 -11.83 28.01 -9.01
C PHE A 359 -12.19 27.46 -7.62
N ALA A 360 -11.88 26.17 -7.43
CA ALA A 360 -12.05 25.42 -6.19
C ALA A 360 -10.71 24.86 -5.68
N PRO A 361 -9.73 25.71 -5.33
CA PRO A 361 -8.45 25.26 -4.80
C PRO A 361 -8.58 24.85 -3.32
N VAL A 362 -7.88 23.79 -2.92
CA VAL A 362 -7.75 23.43 -1.49
C VAL A 362 -6.47 24.01 -0.93
N LYS A 363 -6.54 25.02 -0.05
CA LYS A 363 -5.37 25.62 0.60
C LYS A 363 -5.31 25.31 2.10
N LYS A 364 -6.46 25.08 2.73
CA LYS A 364 -6.62 24.79 4.16
C LYS A 364 -7.64 23.67 4.38
N CYS A 365 -7.72 23.17 5.61
CA CYS A 365 -8.72 22.19 6.01
C CYS A 365 -10.15 22.72 5.90
N ASP A 366 -10.36 24.03 5.96
CA ASP A 366 -11.65 24.68 5.67
C ASP A 366 -12.16 24.30 4.27
N ASP A 367 -11.29 24.45 3.26
CA ASP A 367 -11.61 24.13 1.86
C ASP A 367 -11.83 22.62 1.69
N LEU A 368 -11.00 21.81 2.35
CA LEU A 368 -11.07 20.35 2.27
C LEU A 368 -12.39 19.81 2.83
N LEU A 369 -12.80 20.29 4.02
CA LEU A 369 -14.07 19.90 4.64
C LEU A 369 -15.25 20.29 3.75
N LEU A 370 -15.22 21.50 3.20
CA LEU A 370 -16.25 22.00 2.31
C LEU A 370 -16.39 21.13 1.06
N LEU A 371 -15.29 20.81 0.38
CA LEU A 371 -15.30 19.98 -0.83
C LEU A 371 -15.72 18.52 -0.56
N ARG A 372 -15.43 18.00 0.63
CA ARG A 372 -15.86 16.65 1.03
C ARG A 372 -17.35 16.57 1.32
N SER A 373 -17.92 17.64 1.88
CA SER A 373 -19.35 17.71 2.21
C SER A 373 -20.25 17.57 0.99
N ASP A 374 -21.54 17.33 1.23
CA ASP A 374 -22.59 17.30 0.21
C ASP A 374 -22.91 18.66 -0.43
N ALA A 375 -22.32 19.76 0.05
CA ALA A 375 -22.38 21.05 -0.64
C ALA A 375 -21.70 21.01 -2.04
N TYR A 376 -20.82 20.02 -2.25
CA TYR A 376 -20.18 19.74 -3.54
C TYR A 376 -20.52 18.33 -4.03
N ILE A 377 -20.85 18.23 -5.31
CA ILE A 377 -21.14 16.98 -6.01
C ILE A 377 -20.12 16.75 -7.13
N VAL A 378 -19.92 15.48 -7.47
CA VAL A 378 -19.14 15.08 -8.64
C VAL A 378 -20.11 14.83 -9.78
N THR A 379 -19.93 15.54 -10.89
CA THR A 379 -20.73 15.34 -12.11
C THR A 379 -20.29 14.10 -12.87
N ASP A 380 -21.09 13.66 -13.86
CA ASP A 380 -20.76 12.50 -14.72
C ASP A 380 -19.43 12.66 -15.47
N ASP A 381 -19.00 13.89 -15.74
CA ASP A 381 -17.70 14.22 -16.33
C ASP A 381 -16.62 14.51 -15.28
N TYR A 382 -16.81 14.02 -14.06
CA TYR A 382 -15.87 14.05 -12.94
C TYR A 382 -15.43 15.46 -12.51
N ARG A 383 -16.25 16.49 -12.75
CA ARG A 383 -16.03 17.84 -12.20
C ARG A 383 -16.62 17.93 -10.81
N LEU A 384 -15.90 18.59 -9.91
CA LEU A 384 -16.40 18.91 -8.58
C LEU A 384 -17.08 20.28 -8.61
N VAL A 385 -18.41 20.30 -8.49
CA VAL A 385 -19.23 21.51 -8.61
C VAL A 385 -20.09 21.70 -7.37
N LEU A 386 -20.53 22.94 -7.12
CA LEU A 386 -21.52 23.21 -6.09
C LEU A 386 -22.82 22.48 -6.42
N ALA A 387 -23.43 21.87 -5.41
CA ALA A 387 -24.74 21.24 -5.54
C ALA A 387 -25.78 22.28 -6.03
N PRO A 388 -26.68 21.96 -6.96
CA PRO A 388 -27.68 22.90 -7.49
C PRO A 388 -28.50 23.61 -6.39
N GLU A 389 -28.77 22.91 -5.29
CA GLU A 389 -29.47 23.39 -4.09
C GLU A 389 -28.78 24.62 -3.46
N ARG A 390 -27.46 24.77 -3.67
CA ARG A 390 -26.66 25.91 -3.21
C ARG A 390 -26.88 27.19 -4.00
N GLN A 391 -27.51 27.11 -5.18
CA GLN A 391 -27.77 28.26 -6.06
C GLN A 391 -26.50 29.09 -6.32
N GLY A 392 -25.36 28.41 -6.51
CA GLY A 392 -24.07 29.04 -6.79
C GLY A 392 -23.36 29.68 -5.59
N LYS A 393 -23.87 29.53 -4.36
CA LYS A 393 -23.26 30.11 -3.13
C LYS A 393 -22.59 29.05 -2.26
N ALA A 394 -21.26 29.07 -2.19
CA ALA A 394 -20.50 28.21 -1.28
C ALA A 394 -20.69 28.60 0.19
N THR A 395 -20.58 27.63 1.10
CA THR A 395 -20.62 27.87 2.56
C THR A 395 -19.39 28.68 2.99
N VAL A 396 -19.60 29.69 3.84
CA VAL A 396 -18.49 30.45 4.44
C VAL A 396 -17.93 29.68 5.62
N MET A 397 -16.71 29.18 5.47
CA MET A 397 -16.02 28.35 6.47
C MET A 397 -15.15 29.19 7.41
N GLY A 398 -15.09 28.78 8.68
CA GLY A 398 -14.17 29.34 9.67
C GLY A 398 -13.83 28.32 10.75
N LEU A 399 -12.86 27.45 10.47
CA LEU A 399 -12.37 26.48 11.43
C LEU A 399 -11.31 27.08 12.37
N ASP A 400 -11.19 26.53 13.57
CA ASP A 400 -10.15 26.93 14.52
C ASP A 400 -8.77 26.60 13.96
N GLY A 401 -7.98 27.64 13.68
CA GLY A 401 -6.68 27.51 13.02
C GLY A 401 -5.58 26.82 13.85
N LYS A 402 -5.83 26.47 15.12
CA LYS A 402 -4.92 25.64 15.93
C LYS A 402 -5.38 24.18 15.96
N LYS A 403 -6.69 23.94 15.97
CA LYS A 403 -7.29 22.61 16.10
C LYS A 403 -7.53 21.90 14.76
N PHE A 404 -7.67 22.65 13.66
CA PHE A 404 -7.93 22.11 12.32
C PHE A 404 -6.88 22.55 11.30
N LYS A 405 -5.64 22.82 11.74
CA LYS A 405 -4.57 23.26 10.83
C LYS A 405 -4.08 22.14 9.92
N LEU A 406 -3.95 20.94 10.49
CA LEU A 406 -3.37 19.77 9.83
C LEU A 406 -4.47 18.80 9.38
N VAL A 407 -4.25 18.09 8.27
CA VAL A 407 -5.20 17.09 7.76
C VAL A 407 -5.47 16.03 8.83
N GLN A 408 -4.44 15.54 9.52
CA GLN A 408 -4.61 14.51 10.56
C GLN A 408 -5.51 14.97 11.71
N GLN A 409 -5.54 16.26 12.02
CA GLN A 409 -6.44 16.82 13.02
C GLN A 409 -7.89 16.86 12.53
N LEU A 410 -8.08 17.24 11.25
CA LEU A 410 -9.40 17.18 10.62
C LEU A 410 -9.92 15.73 10.56
N GLU A 411 -9.10 14.78 10.11
CA GLU A 411 -9.49 13.37 10.05
C GLU A 411 -9.87 12.82 11.42
N ALA A 412 -9.09 13.13 12.47
CA ALA A 412 -9.39 12.71 13.84
C ALA A 412 -10.70 13.32 14.38
N SER A 413 -11.08 14.50 13.89
CA SER A 413 -12.31 15.19 14.27
C SER A 413 -13.52 14.63 13.53
N LEU A 414 -13.38 14.39 12.22
CA LEU A 414 -14.45 13.83 11.38
C LEU A 414 -14.72 12.36 11.72
N ARG A 415 -13.68 11.55 11.95
CA ARG A 415 -13.80 10.10 12.17
C ARG A 415 -14.63 9.41 11.06
N GLY A 416 -14.41 9.83 9.82
CA GLY A 416 -15.22 9.42 8.66
C GLY A 416 -16.57 10.15 8.49
N ASN A 417 -17.05 10.87 9.51
CA ASN A 417 -18.35 11.56 9.51
C ASN A 417 -18.20 13.00 9.00
N VAL A 418 -18.35 13.19 7.70
CA VAL A 418 -18.42 14.53 7.11
C VAL A 418 -19.83 15.11 7.33
N PRO A 419 -20.00 16.24 8.05
CA PRO A 419 -21.31 16.84 8.24
C PRO A 419 -21.88 17.35 6.91
N SER A 420 -23.21 17.26 6.77
CA SER A 420 -23.94 17.85 5.65
C SER A 420 -23.89 19.38 5.74
N LEU A 421 -23.44 20.02 4.67
CA LEU A 421 -23.37 21.47 4.51
C LEU A 421 -24.28 21.99 3.39
N ILE A 422 -25.07 21.14 2.73
CA ILE A 422 -25.92 21.53 1.60
C ILE A 422 -26.86 22.71 1.93
N GLY A 423 -27.38 22.81 3.16
CA GLY A 423 -28.18 23.94 3.63
C GLY A 423 -27.43 25.03 4.40
N CYS A 424 -26.11 24.89 4.62
CA CYS A 424 -25.33 25.73 5.53
C CYS A 424 -24.81 27.01 4.84
N ASN A 425 -25.15 28.19 5.33
CA ASN A 425 -24.66 29.48 4.83
C ASN A 425 -23.27 29.79 5.37
N ARG A 426 -23.06 29.58 6.67
CA ARG A 426 -21.78 29.82 7.38
C ARG A 426 -21.57 28.75 8.44
N LEU A 427 -20.35 28.22 8.52
CA LEU A 427 -19.93 27.34 9.61
C LEU A 427 -18.69 27.91 10.29
N LYS A 428 -18.82 28.28 11.56
CA LYS A 428 -17.69 28.71 12.41
C LYS A 428 -17.48 27.71 13.54
N ILE A 429 -16.25 27.22 13.73
CA ILE A 429 -15.90 26.30 14.80
C ILE A 429 -14.76 26.88 15.62
N THR A 430 -14.93 26.93 16.93
CA THR A 430 -13.91 27.38 17.90
C THR A 430 -13.66 26.28 18.91
N GLY A 431 -12.40 25.89 19.11
CA GLY A 431 -12.04 24.77 19.99
C GLY A 431 -12.00 23.41 19.32
N ASP A 432 -11.85 22.36 20.14
CA ASP A 432 -11.59 20.99 19.68
C ASP A 432 -12.89 20.19 19.54
N VAL A 433 -13.39 20.01 18.32
CA VAL A 433 -14.73 19.47 18.07
C VAL A 433 -14.66 18.29 17.13
N GLY A 434 -15.31 17.18 17.48
CA GLY A 434 -15.57 16.04 16.59
C GLY A 434 -17.04 15.96 16.17
N PHE A 435 -17.36 15.05 15.25
CA PHE A 435 -18.71 14.88 14.71
C PHE A 435 -19.18 13.43 14.82
N ALA A 436 -20.40 13.25 15.32
CA ALA A 436 -21.13 11.99 15.18
C ALA A 436 -21.60 11.80 13.72
N PRO A 437 -22.07 10.59 13.35
CA PRO A 437 -22.76 10.38 12.07
C PRO A 437 -24.00 11.28 11.93
N ASP A 438 -24.45 11.53 10.71
CA ASP A 438 -25.73 12.21 10.41
C ASP A 438 -25.90 13.62 11.00
N VAL A 439 -24.80 14.38 11.11
CA VAL A 439 -24.84 15.80 11.48
C VAL A 439 -25.18 16.64 10.26
N VAL A 440 -26.25 17.45 10.35
CA VAL A 440 -26.75 18.33 9.28
C VAL A 440 -26.76 19.78 9.76
N PHE A 441 -26.11 20.66 8.99
CA PHE A 441 -26.08 22.10 9.25
C PHE A 441 -26.88 22.90 8.21
N GLU A 442 -27.74 23.79 8.68
CA GLU A 442 -28.54 24.69 7.86
C GLU A 442 -28.50 26.13 8.38
N GLY A 443 -28.39 27.11 7.49
CA GLY A 443 -28.28 28.51 7.88
C GLY A 443 -26.91 28.89 8.45
N ASP A 444 -26.87 29.83 9.39
CA ASP A 444 -25.63 30.29 10.02
C ASP A 444 -25.35 29.53 11.33
N ILE A 445 -24.29 28.71 11.35
CA ILE A 445 -23.91 27.86 12.49
C ILE A 445 -22.59 28.31 13.12
N THR A 446 -22.59 28.43 14.45
CA THR A 446 -21.36 28.59 15.24
C THR A 446 -21.26 27.46 16.26
N ILE A 447 -20.09 26.84 16.39
CA ILE A 447 -19.82 25.77 17.35
C ILE A 447 -18.69 26.21 18.27
N VAL A 448 -18.89 26.02 19.57
CA VAL A 448 -17.93 26.44 20.61
C VAL A 448 -17.63 25.27 21.53
N ASN A 449 -16.34 24.98 21.70
CA ASN A 449 -15.84 24.15 22.79
C ASN A 449 -14.69 24.88 23.51
N ASN A 450 -14.95 25.34 24.72
CA ASN A 450 -13.94 26.00 25.57
C ASN A 450 -13.20 25.03 26.49
N SER A 451 -13.55 23.74 26.48
CA SER A 451 -12.92 22.74 27.33
C SER A 451 -11.56 22.30 26.77
N LYS A 452 -10.77 21.61 27.60
CA LYS A 452 -9.48 21.02 27.18
C LYS A 452 -9.65 19.69 26.43
N GLU A 453 -10.82 19.07 26.54
CA GLU A 453 -11.14 17.79 25.91
C GLU A 453 -11.83 18.05 24.56
N GLN A 454 -11.62 17.14 23.60
CA GLN A 454 -12.45 17.15 22.39
C GLN A 454 -13.90 16.79 22.76
N LYS A 455 -14.87 17.52 22.18
CA LYS A 455 -16.31 17.28 22.37
C LYS A 455 -16.98 16.96 21.04
N THR A 456 -18.03 16.15 21.08
CA THR A 456 -18.69 15.65 19.86
C THR A 456 -19.97 16.43 19.60
N VAL A 457 -20.16 16.94 18.39
CA VAL A 457 -21.48 17.36 17.91
C VAL A 457 -22.28 16.10 17.61
N LEU A 458 -23.36 15.89 18.36
CA LEU A 458 -24.20 14.70 18.25
C LEU A 458 -25.03 14.72 16.95
N SER A 459 -25.51 13.55 16.55
CA SER A 459 -26.34 13.38 15.36
C SER A 459 -27.59 14.27 15.43
N GLY A 460 -27.94 14.90 14.31
CA GLY A 460 -29.11 15.76 14.24
C GLY A 460 -28.96 16.93 13.28
N THR A 461 -30.06 17.67 13.14
CA THR A 461 -30.14 18.85 12.28
C THR A 461 -30.11 20.12 13.12
N TYR A 462 -29.17 21.01 12.81
CA TYR A 462 -28.96 22.27 13.52
C TYR A 462 -29.22 23.44 12.56
N ARG A 463 -30.09 24.37 12.96
CA ARG A 463 -30.55 25.51 12.15
C ARG A 463 -30.26 26.84 12.85
N ASP A 464 -29.57 27.77 12.18
CA ASP A 464 -29.38 29.17 12.59
C ASP A 464 -29.07 29.39 14.08
N GLN A 465 -28.06 28.69 14.61
CA GLN A 465 -27.79 28.69 16.05
C GLN A 465 -26.30 28.59 16.42
N THR A 466 -26.01 28.95 17.67
CA THR A 466 -24.75 28.65 18.34
C THR A 466 -24.88 27.36 19.15
N ILE A 467 -24.02 26.37 18.88
CA ILE A 467 -23.93 25.10 19.58
C ILE A 467 -22.74 25.15 20.53
N ASP A 468 -22.99 25.30 21.83
CA ASP A 468 -21.95 25.21 22.86
C ASP A 468 -21.88 23.77 23.38
N VAL A 469 -20.77 23.08 23.10
CA VAL A 469 -20.53 21.69 23.51
C VAL A 469 -19.62 21.60 24.75
N THR A 470 -19.24 22.74 25.34
CA THR A 470 -18.22 22.82 26.40
C THR A 470 -18.53 21.92 27.61
N GLU A 471 -19.79 21.94 28.08
CA GLU A 471 -20.24 21.18 29.27
C GLU A 471 -20.79 19.79 28.92
N GLN A 472 -20.74 19.37 27.66
CA GLN A 472 -21.21 18.03 27.28
C GLN A 472 -20.29 16.94 27.87
N PRO A 473 -20.83 15.75 28.17
CA PRO A 473 -20.00 14.58 28.46
C PRO A 473 -18.98 14.33 27.35
N GLY A 474 -17.84 13.73 27.70
CA GLY A 474 -16.82 13.32 26.75
C GLY A 474 -17.02 11.89 26.27
N LEU A 475 -15.94 11.29 25.77
CA LEU A 475 -15.96 9.89 25.31
C LEU A 475 -15.93 8.85 26.43
N GLY A 476 -15.72 9.26 27.68
CA GLY A 476 -15.65 8.35 28.83
C GLY A 476 -14.57 7.28 28.64
N LYS A 477 -14.96 6.00 28.73
CA LYS A 477 -14.06 4.85 28.54
C LYS A 477 -13.46 4.74 27.13
N LEU A 478 -14.02 5.45 26.15
CA LEU A 478 -13.53 5.49 24.77
C LEU A 478 -12.55 6.66 24.53
N LYS A 479 -12.19 7.41 25.59
CA LYS A 479 -11.28 8.54 25.51
C LYS A 479 -9.92 8.13 24.96
N VAL A 480 -9.48 8.87 23.94
CA VAL A 480 -8.17 8.68 23.32
C VAL A 480 -7.10 9.43 24.09
N THR A 481 -6.05 8.72 24.48
CA THR A 481 -4.82 9.28 25.03
C THR A 481 -3.70 9.18 24.01
N VAL A 482 -2.93 10.26 23.85
CA VAL A 482 -1.71 10.26 23.03
C VAL A 482 -0.51 10.07 23.95
N VAL A 483 0.28 9.03 23.69
CA VAL A 483 1.46 8.68 24.48
C VAL A 483 2.71 8.95 23.65
N PRO A 484 3.63 9.81 24.11
CA PRO A 484 4.91 10.03 23.45
C PRO A 484 5.74 8.74 23.38
N THR A 485 6.43 8.53 22.26
CA THR A 485 7.35 7.41 22.06
C THR A 485 8.52 7.83 21.17
N ALA A 486 9.47 6.95 20.95
CA ALA A 486 10.57 7.14 20.01
C ALA A 486 10.69 5.92 19.08
N PRO A 487 11.27 6.08 17.87
CA PRO A 487 11.55 4.95 16.98
C PRO A 487 12.40 3.88 17.65
N ILE A 488 12.08 2.61 17.39
CA ILE A 488 12.85 1.46 17.86
C ILE A 488 13.41 0.73 16.64
N GLU A 489 14.72 0.51 16.61
CA GLU A 489 15.38 -0.09 15.45
C GLU A 489 14.92 -1.53 15.21
N GLY A 490 14.85 -1.93 13.93
CA GLY A 490 14.67 -3.33 13.55
C GLY A 490 13.24 -3.87 13.58
N GLN A 491 12.22 -3.00 13.60
CA GLN A 491 10.79 -3.35 13.47
C GLN A 491 10.35 -3.59 12.01
N LYS A 492 11.22 -4.18 11.18
CA LYS A 492 10.88 -4.50 9.78
C LYS A 492 10.07 -5.82 9.73
N PRO A 493 8.84 -5.83 9.20
CA PRO A 493 8.13 -7.08 8.94
C PRO A 493 8.92 -7.95 7.97
N GLY A 494 9.01 -9.26 8.26
CA GLY A 494 9.52 -10.26 7.33
C GLY A 494 8.48 -10.65 6.27
N THR A 495 8.68 -11.79 5.61
CA THR A 495 7.73 -12.31 4.59
C THR A 495 6.32 -12.57 5.11
N SER A 496 6.17 -12.76 6.42
CA SER A 496 4.92 -13.15 7.06
C SER A 496 4.78 -12.52 8.44
N GLY A 497 5.19 -11.26 8.61
CA GLY A 497 5.09 -10.52 9.88
C GLY A 497 6.41 -10.26 10.61
N LEU A 498 6.35 -9.50 11.70
CA LEU A 498 7.50 -9.18 12.56
C LEU A 498 7.70 -10.28 13.61
N ARG A 499 8.92 -10.84 13.70
CA ARG A 499 9.29 -11.86 14.69
C ARG A 499 10.51 -11.41 15.48
N LYS A 500 10.46 -11.57 16.81
CA LYS A 500 11.54 -11.25 17.76
C LYS A 500 11.40 -12.13 19.00
N LYS A 501 12.39 -12.07 19.89
CA LYS A 501 12.24 -12.64 21.24
C LYS A 501 11.05 -12.04 21.98
N THR A 502 10.31 -12.86 22.72
CA THR A 502 9.13 -12.44 23.49
C THR A 502 9.44 -11.25 24.39
N LYS A 503 10.59 -11.26 25.07
CA LYS A 503 11.06 -10.13 25.90
C LYS A 503 11.19 -8.81 25.16
N ALA A 504 11.46 -8.81 23.85
CA ALA A 504 11.52 -7.59 23.06
C ALA A 504 10.12 -6.97 22.91
N PHE A 505 9.09 -7.78 22.66
CA PHE A 505 7.70 -7.30 22.57
C PHE A 505 7.14 -6.81 23.90
N MET A 506 7.59 -7.42 25.01
CA MET A 506 7.26 -6.99 26.37
C MET A 506 7.98 -5.70 26.79
N ALA A 507 9.01 -5.27 26.05
CA ALA A 507 9.69 -4.02 26.34
C ALA A 507 8.75 -2.82 26.14
N PRO A 508 8.89 -1.74 26.92
CA PRO A 508 8.03 -0.58 26.83
C PRO A 508 7.89 -0.06 25.39
N ASN A 509 6.66 0.19 24.96
CA ASN A 509 6.28 0.73 23.65
C ASN A 509 6.65 -0.12 22.42
N TYR A 510 7.29 -1.28 22.55
CA TYR A 510 7.70 -2.07 21.37
C TYR A 510 6.50 -2.52 20.55
N LEU A 511 5.56 -3.23 21.18
CA LEU A 511 4.32 -3.65 20.54
C LEU A 511 3.48 -2.43 20.09
N ASN A 512 3.35 -1.41 20.96
CA ASN A 512 2.55 -0.23 20.67
C ASN A 512 3.03 0.49 19.41
N ASN A 513 4.34 0.69 19.27
CA ASN A 513 4.90 1.38 18.11
C ASN A 513 4.57 0.63 16.80
N PHE A 514 4.67 -0.70 16.82
CA PHE A 514 4.38 -1.52 15.64
C PHE A 514 2.88 -1.50 15.29
N VAL A 515 2.01 -1.65 16.29
CA VAL A 515 0.55 -1.61 16.11
C VAL A 515 0.08 -0.24 15.61
N GLN A 516 0.58 0.86 16.19
CA GLN A 516 0.30 2.21 15.72
C GLN A 516 0.80 2.41 14.28
N SER A 517 2.03 1.99 13.98
CA SER A 517 2.60 2.10 12.63
C SER A 517 1.80 1.33 11.59
N THR A 518 1.16 0.23 12.02
CA THR A 518 0.22 -0.53 11.19
C THR A 518 -1.07 0.25 10.94
N PHE A 519 -1.71 0.79 11.98
CA PHE A 519 -2.89 1.65 11.80
C PHE A 519 -2.61 2.90 10.95
N ASP A 520 -1.44 3.52 11.11
CA ASP A 520 -1.04 4.70 10.33
C ASP A 520 -0.80 4.38 8.84
N ALA A 521 -0.54 3.11 8.50
CA ALA A 521 -0.39 2.66 7.13
C ALA A 521 -1.73 2.30 6.46
N LEU A 522 -2.82 2.20 7.24
CA LEU A 522 -4.14 1.81 6.76
C LEU A 522 -5.00 3.04 6.42
N PRO A 523 -5.93 2.94 5.45
CA PRO A 523 -6.83 4.04 5.13
C PRO A 523 -7.77 4.34 6.31
N ALA A 524 -7.86 5.62 6.70
CA ALA A 524 -8.68 6.05 7.83
C ALA A 524 -10.15 5.61 7.72
N LYS A 525 -10.70 5.60 6.51
CA LYS A 525 -12.08 5.15 6.22
C LYS A 525 -12.37 3.70 6.59
N ASP A 526 -11.34 2.84 6.59
CA ASP A 526 -11.50 1.41 6.88
C ASP A 526 -11.43 1.17 8.40
N LEU A 527 -10.71 2.05 9.13
CA LEU A 527 -10.61 2.00 10.58
C LEU A 527 -11.91 2.48 11.26
N PHE A 528 -12.43 3.64 10.84
CA PHE A 528 -13.59 4.27 11.48
C PHE A 528 -14.88 3.50 11.21
N GLY A 529 -15.51 2.97 12.26
CA GLY A 529 -16.70 2.12 12.11
C GLY A 529 -16.41 0.70 11.62
N GLY A 530 -15.15 0.40 11.31
CA GLY A 530 -14.73 -0.88 10.74
C GLY A 530 -14.69 -2.03 11.74
N THR A 531 -14.58 -3.24 11.18
CA THR A 531 -14.40 -4.49 11.92
C THR A 531 -12.96 -4.98 11.80
N LEU A 532 -12.30 -5.25 12.92
CA LEU A 532 -10.94 -5.80 13.00
C LEU A 532 -10.97 -7.19 13.64
N VAL A 533 -10.20 -8.15 13.08
CA VAL A 533 -9.95 -9.43 13.76
C VAL A 533 -8.67 -9.33 14.58
N VAL A 534 -8.69 -9.83 15.82
CA VAL A 534 -7.49 -9.94 16.67
C VAL A 534 -7.42 -11.35 17.24
N SER A 535 -6.29 -12.02 17.02
CA SER A 535 -6.14 -13.43 17.37
C SER A 535 -4.69 -13.82 17.60
N GLY A 536 -4.45 -15.06 18.03
CA GLY A 536 -3.14 -15.68 17.95
C GLY A 536 -3.15 -17.18 18.22
N ASP A 537 -1.97 -17.78 18.27
CA ASP A 537 -1.79 -19.23 18.39
C ASP A 537 -1.75 -19.78 19.82
N GLY A 538 -1.88 -18.90 20.81
CA GLY A 538 -1.89 -19.26 22.23
C GLY A 538 -0.53 -19.17 22.92
N ARG A 539 0.55 -18.82 22.20
CA ARG A 539 1.88 -18.65 22.80
C ARG A 539 1.91 -17.59 23.91
N TYR A 540 2.91 -17.69 24.77
CA TYR A 540 3.16 -16.74 25.85
C TYR A 540 3.12 -15.28 25.34
N PHE A 541 2.53 -14.38 26.13
CA PHE A 541 2.26 -12.96 25.81
C PHE A 541 1.04 -12.68 24.89
N ASN A 542 0.41 -13.67 24.25
CA ASN A 542 -0.79 -13.42 23.42
C ASN A 542 -1.91 -12.71 24.18
N LYS A 543 -2.24 -13.19 25.38
CA LYS A 543 -3.34 -12.63 26.20
C LYS A 543 -3.16 -11.13 26.46
N ASP A 544 -1.94 -10.71 26.80
CA ASP A 544 -1.62 -9.31 27.08
C ASP A 544 -1.60 -8.47 25.80
N ALA A 545 -0.98 -9.00 24.73
CA ALA A 545 -0.93 -8.34 23.44
C ALA A 545 -2.32 -8.08 22.85
N ILE A 546 -3.26 -9.03 22.98
CA ILE A 546 -4.66 -8.85 22.57
C ILE A 546 -5.30 -7.67 23.28
N GLN A 547 -5.15 -7.56 24.60
CA GLN A 547 -5.72 -6.43 25.36
C GLN A 547 -5.12 -5.09 24.94
N ILE A 548 -3.81 -5.04 24.67
CA ILE A 548 -3.15 -3.84 24.17
C ILE A 548 -3.73 -3.45 22.80
N ILE A 549 -3.84 -4.41 21.88
CA ILE A 549 -4.36 -4.17 20.54
C ILE A 549 -5.82 -3.72 20.57
N ILE A 550 -6.68 -4.28 21.43
CA ILE A 550 -8.07 -3.82 21.61
C ILE A 550 -8.08 -2.32 21.96
N LYS A 551 -7.30 -1.90 22.96
CA LYS A 551 -7.27 -0.49 23.39
C LYS A 551 -6.73 0.45 22.32
N MET A 552 -5.76 -0.01 21.52
CA MET A 552 -5.21 0.76 20.41
C MET A 552 -6.16 0.82 19.22
N ALA A 553 -6.85 -0.28 18.88
CA ALA A 553 -7.86 -0.34 17.84
C ALA A 553 -9.02 0.62 18.14
N VAL A 554 -9.51 0.63 19.38
CA VAL A 554 -10.54 1.58 19.83
C VAL A 554 -10.08 3.02 19.64
N ALA A 555 -8.83 3.33 19.99
CA ALA A 555 -8.26 4.66 19.81
C ALA A 555 -7.98 5.03 18.35
N ALA A 556 -7.78 4.04 17.48
CA ALA A 556 -7.62 4.20 16.05
C ALA A 556 -8.95 4.46 15.32
N GLY A 557 -10.09 4.11 15.94
CA GLY A 557 -11.43 4.35 15.39
C GLY A 557 -12.26 3.09 15.15
N VAL A 558 -11.74 1.91 15.47
CA VAL A 558 -12.41 0.61 15.26
C VAL A 558 -13.61 0.47 16.19
N ASP A 559 -14.77 0.14 15.63
CA ASP A 559 -16.03 0.00 16.38
C ASP A 559 -16.43 -1.46 16.60
N ARG A 560 -15.89 -2.41 15.82
CA ARG A 560 -16.11 -3.84 16.05
C ARG A 560 -14.80 -4.61 16.07
N ILE A 561 -14.63 -5.49 17.05
CA ILE A 561 -13.46 -6.36 17.18
C ILE A 561 -13.93 -7.80 17.34
N TRP A 562 -13.45 -8.68 16.46
CA TRP A 562 -13.71 -10.12 16.47
C TRP A 562 -12.52 -10.88 17.03
N ILE A 563 -12.76 -11.75 18.01
CA ILE A 563 -11.72 -12.52 18.69
C ILE A 563 -12.22 -13.96 18.89
N GLY A 564 -11.45 -14.95 18.48
CA GLY A 564 -11.76 -16.35 18.77
C GLY A 564 -11.62 -16.65 20.27
N GLN A 565 -12.41 -17.59 20.78
CA GLN A 565 -12.44 -17.93 22.20
C GLN A 565 -11.02 -18.21 22.75
N ASN A 566 -10.73 -17.71 23.94
CA ASN A 566 -9.43 -17.69 24.61
C ASN A 566 -8.35 -16.87 23.88
N GLY A 567 -8.74 -16.06 22.89
CA GLY A 567 -7.80 -15.37 22.00
C GLY A 567 -7.20 -16.28 20.93
N LEU A 568 -7.73 -17.49 20.77
CA LEU A 568 -7.24 -18.49 19.83
C LEU A 568 -7.97 -18.36 18.50
N LEU A 569 -7.22 -18.23 17.42
CA LEU A 569 -7.74 -18.42 16.06
C LEU A 569 -6.55 -18.83 15.18
N SER A 570 -6.70 -19.93 14.44
CA SER A 570 -5.66 -20.37 13.52
C SER A 570 -5.50 -19.39 12.35
N THR A 571 -4.31 -19.29 11.76
CA THR A 571 -4.09 -18.42 10.59
C THR A 571 -5.05 -18.73 9.43
N PRO A 572 -5.34 -20.01 9.10
CA PRO A 572 -6.38 -20.34 8.12
C PRO A 572 -7.77 -19.86 8.53
N ALA A 573 -8.14 -20.01 9.81
CA ALA A 573 -9.44 -19.58 10.32
C ALA A 573 -9.58 -18.05 10.32
N VAL A 574 -8.51 -17.30 10.60
CA VAL A 574 -8.49 -15.83 10.44
C VAL A 574 -8.84 -15.47 9.00
N SER A 575 -8.21 -16.12 8.02
CA SER A 575 -8.47 -15.87 6.61
C SER A 575 -9.92 -16.20 6.23
N ALA A 576 -10.47 -17.30 6.74
CA ALA A 576 -11.88 -17.66 6.55
C ALA A 576 -12.83 -16.64 7.20
N VAL A 577 -12.57 -16.22 8.44
CA VAL A 577 -13.39 -15.25 9.19
C VAL A 577 -13.45 -13.90 8.50
N ILE A 578 -12.32 -13.38 8.01
CA ILE A 578 -12.28 -12.10 7.27
C ILE A 578 -13.19 -12.16 6.04
N ARG A 579 -13.25 -13.31 5.37
CA ARG A 579 -13.88 -13.48 4.06
C ARG A 579 -15.36 -13.88 4.12
N GLU A 580 -15.70 -14.77 5.05
CA GLU A 580 -16.97 -15.50 5.01
C GLU A 580 -17.95 -15.07 6.12
N ARG A 581 -17.46 -14.48 7.22
CA ARG A 581 -18.30 -14.15 8.38
C ARG A 581 -19.36 -13.09 8.04
N GLU A 582 -20.57 -13.27 8.59
CA GLU A 582 -21.75 -12.42 8.36
C GLU A 582 -22.21 -12.32 6.89
N GLY A 583 -21.96 -13.35 6.06
CA GLY A 583 -22.44 -13.37 4.68
C GLY A 583 -21.71 -12.38 3.76
N GLY A 584 -20.42 -12.15 4.03
CA GLY A 584 -19.54 -11.27 3.26
C GLY A 584 -19.32 -9.88 3.87
N ALA A 585 -19.62 -9.67 5.16
CA ALA A 585 -19.15 -8.47 5.85
C ALA A 585 -17.63 -8.59 6.07
N VAL A 586 -16.86 -7.72 5.43
CA VAL A 586 -15.41 -7.85 5.37
C VAL A 586 -14.77 -7.09 6.54
N ALA A 587 -14.10 -7.83 7.43
CA ALA A 587 -13.16 -7.19 8.34
C ALA A 587 -12.04 -6.54 7.51
N PHE A 588 -11.68 -5.30 7.81
CA PHE A 588 -10.66 -4.58 7.01
C PHE A 588 -9.26 -5.19 7.15
N GLY A 589 -9.07 -6.07 8.13
CA GLY A 589 -7.86 -6.84 8.31
C GLY A 589 -7.82 -7.57 9.65
N ALA A 590 -6.65 -8.13 9.95
CA ALA A 590 -6.42 -8.86 11.18
C ALA A 590 -5.01 -8.70 11.72
N PHE A 591 -4.90 -8.58 13.05
CA PHE A 591 -3.64 -8.88 13.75
C PHE A 591 -3.63 -10.35 14.17
N ILE A 592 -2.59 -11.07 13.75
CA ILE A 592 -2.38 -12.48 14.10
C ILE A 592 -1.11 -12.59 14.94
N LEU A 593 -1.26 -12.93 16.22
CA LEU A 593 -0.19 -13.02 17.20
C LEU A 593 0.40 -14.43 17.18
N THR A 594 1.39 -14.59 16.31
CA THR A 594 2.06 -15.86 16.06
C THR A 594 3.44 -15.65 15.44
N ALA A 595 4.39 -16.52 15.79
CA ALA A 595 5.63 -16.70 15.04
C ALA A 595 5.65 -18.03 14.26
N SER A 596 4.48 -18.60 13.97
CA SER A 596 4.29 -19.87 13.25
C SER A 596 5.12 -20.97 13.91
N HIS A 597 5.99 -21.64 13.15
CA HIS A 597 6.83 -22.74 13.62
C HIS A 597 7.80 -22.42 14.77
N ASN A 598 8.19 -21.15 14.96
CA ASN A 598 9.14 -20.76 16.01
C ASN A 598 8.66 -21.15 17.42
N PRO A 599 9.58 -21.49 18.35
CA PRO A 599 9.23 -21.94 19.68
C PRO A 599 8.53 -20.84 20.49
N GLY A 600 7.63 -21.25 21.39
CA GLY A 600 6.86 -20.37 22.27
C GLY A 600 7.43 -20.34 23.68
N GLY A 601 7.12 -19.27 24.43
CA GLY A 601 7.56 -19.11 25.82
C GLY A 601 8.18 -17.75 26.10
N ILE A 602 8.46 -17.49 27.38
CA ILE A 602 9.00 -16.20 27.84
C ILE A 602 10.42 -15.91 27.33
N ASP A 603 11.24 -16.94 27.17
CA ASP A 603 12.63 -16.84 26.67
C ASP A 603 12.74 -17.11 25.16
N GLU A 604 11.62 -17.45 24.53
CA GLU A 604 11.55 -17.82 23.12
C GLU A 604 11.00 -16.69 22.24
N ASP A 605 10.26 -17.04 21.19
CA ASP A 605 9.92 -16.14 20.11
C ASP A 605 8.43 -15.76 20.13
N PHE A 606 8.18 -14.49 19.86
CA PHE A 606 6.85 -13.93 19.64
C PHE A 606 6.79 -13.30 18.25
N GLY A 607 5.60 -13.21 17.69
CA GLY A 607 5.40 -12.60 16.39
C GLY A 607 4.06 -11.93 16.25
N ILE A 608 4.01 -10.96 15.34
CA ILE A 608 2.79 -10.26 14.96
C ILE A 608 2.75 -10.17 13.43
N LYS A 609 1.69 -10.75 12.84
CA LYS A 609 1.35 -10.66 11.43
C LYS A 609 0.20 -9.68 11.24
N TYR A 610 0.10 -9.12 10.05
CA TYR A 610 -1.07 -8.36 9.61
C TYR A 610 -1.60 -8.96 8.31
N ASN A 611 -2.89 -9.31 8.30
CA ASN A 611 -3.62 -9.72 7.10
C ASN A 611 -4.60 -8.63 6.67
N CYS A 612 -4.79 -8.50 5.36
CA CYS A 612 -5.64 -7.50 4.70
C CYS A 612 -7.08 -8.00 4.51
N GLU A 613 -7.92 -7.14 3.95
CA GLU A 613 -9.34 -7.35 3.68
C GLU A 613 -9.65 -8.54 2.76
N ASN A 614 -8.70 -8.99 1.92
CA ASN A 614 -8.87 -10.20 1.12
C ASN A 614 -8.69 -11.50 1.94
N GLY A 615 -8.26 -11.37 3.20
CA GLY A 615 -7.94 -12.46 4.13
C GLY A 615 -6.48 -12.92 4.10
N GLY A 616 -5.63 -12.34 3.24
CA GLY A 616 -4.24 -12.76 3.04
C GLY A 616 -3.21 -11.84 3.71
N PRO A 617 -1.92 -12.25 3.74
CA PRO A 617 -0.85 -11.43 4.30
C PRO A 617 -0.73 -10.05 3.64
N ALA A 618 -0.34 -9.05 4.42
CA ALA A 618 -0.02 -7.72 3.91
C ALA A 618 0.95 -7.76 2.71
N PRO A 619 0.65 -7.04 1.60
CA PRO A 619 1.56 -6.94 0.45
C PRO A 619 2.82 -6.13 0.80
N GLU A 620 3.86 -6.23 -0.04
CA GLU A 620 5.15 -5.57 0.20
C GLU A 620 5.01 -4.07 0.45
N LYS A 621 4.22 -3.39 -0.39
CA LYS A 621 3.93 -1.96 -0.27
C LYS A 621 3.44 -1.58 1.12
N LEU A 622 2.50 -2.36 1.67
CA LEU A 622 1.97 -2.11 3.01
C LEU A 622 3.03 -2.40 4.08
N THR A 623 3.73 -3.54 4.01
CA THR A 623 4.77 -3.87 5.00
C THR A 623 5.92 -2.87 5.04
N ASP A 624 6.31 -2.32 3.88
CA ASP A 624 7.33 -1.27 3.78
C ASP A 624 6.81 0.07 4.33
N GLU A 625 5.55 0.40 4.13
CA GLU A 625 4.91 1.57 4.74
C GLU A 625 4.86 1.45 6.27
N ILE A 626 4.46 0.29 6.80
CA ILE A 626 4.52 -0.01 8.24
C ILE A 626 5.94 0.20 8.75
N PHE A 627 6.95 -0.37 8.10
CA PHE A 627 8.33 -0.20 8.50
C PHE A 627 8.78 1.26 8.43
N ASN A 628 8.38 2.01 7.41
CA ASN A 628 8.69 3.43 7.30
C ASN A 628 8.09 4.24 8.46
N ASN A 629 6.85 3.94 8.84
CA ASN A 629 6.19 4.56 10.00
C ASN A 629 6.95 4.27 11.31
N THR A 630 7.41 3.03 11.52
CA THR A 630 8.17 2.67 12.75
C THR A 630 9.47 3.47 12.92
N LYS A 631 10.09 3.91 11.82
CA LYS A 631 11.35 4.68 11.85
C LYS A 631 11.17 6.15 12.23
N VAL A 632 9.96 6.67 12.12
CA VAL A 632 9.66 8.10 12.32
C VAL A 632 8.60 8.36 13.40
N ILE A 633 8.06 7.30 14.02
CA ILE A 633 7.02 7.40 15.04
C ILE A 633 7.48 8.22 16.26
N ALA A 634 6.65 9.18 16.66
CA ALA A 634 6.89 10.06 17.82
C ALA A 634 5.82 9.92 18.92
N SER A 635 4.68 9.29 18.61
CA SER A 635 3.61 9.01 19.57
C SER A 635 2.71 7.89 19.08
N TYR A 636 1.99 7.25 19.99
CA TYR A 636 0.87 6.35 19.67
C TYR A 636 -0.41 6.76 20.41
N LYS A 637 -1.55 6.27 19.93
CA LYS A 637 -2.88 6.50 20.50
C LYS A 637 -3.36 5.25 21.23
N ILE A 638 -3.98 5.43 22.39
CA ILE A 638 -4.55 4.32 23.17
C ILE A 638 -5.75 4.77 24.00
N ALA A 639 -6.78 3.92 24.09
CA ALA A 639 -7.92 4.11 24.98
C ALA A 639 -7.62 3.42 26.33
N THR A 640 -6.79 4.07 27.16
CA THR A 640 -6.27 3.48 28.41
C THR A 640 -7.38 2.96 29.33
N ASP A 641 -8.48 3.72 29.41
CA ASP A 641 -9.63 3.47 30.28
C ASP A 641 -10.65 2.46 29.70
N PHE A 642 -10.41 1.96 28.48
CA PHE A 642 -11.22 0.89 27.91
C PHE A 642 -11.07 -0.38 28.77
N PRO A 643 -12.18 -1.05 29.12
CA PRO A 643 -12.16 -2.18 30.04
C PRO A 643 -11.41 -3.38 29.45
N THR A 644 -10.79 -4.18 30.33
CA THR A 644 -10.28 -5.50 29.95
C THR A 644 -11.44 -6.39 29.52
N VAL A 645 -11.29 -7.06 28.39
CA VAL A 645 -12.31 -7.99 27.85
C VAL A 645 -11.97 -9.42 28.26
N ASP A 646 -12.93 -10.15 28.81
CA ASP A 646 -12.78 -11.59 29.09
C ASP A 646 -12.90 -12.39 27.79
N VAL A 647 -11.75 -12.75 27.21
CA VAL A 647 -11.68 -13.52 25.96
C VAL A 647 -12.06 -14.99 26.13
N SER A 648 -12.27 -15.49 27.36
CA SER A 648 -12.59 -16.92 27.58
C SER A 648 -14.07 -17.26 27.35
N ARG A 649 -14.95 -16.26 27.32
CA ARG A 649 -16.40 -16.45 27.23
C ARG A 649 -16.95 -15.93 25.92
N VAL A 650 -17.59 -16.80 25.16
CA VAL A 650 -18.34 -16.42 23.95
C VAL A 650 -19.43 -15.41 24.30
N GLY A 651 -19.55 -14.35 23.50
CA GLY A 651 -20.49 -13.25 23.68
C GLY A 651 -19.92 -11.90 23.27
N ALA A 652 -20.75 -10.86 23.35
CA ALA A 652 -20.38 -9.49 22.99
C ALA A 652 -20.27 -8.57 24.21
N THR A 653 -19.18 -7.81 24.27
CA THR A 653 -18.98 -6.70 25.21
C THR A 653 -19.20 -5.38 24.49
N CYS A 654 -20.27 -4.66 24.87
CA CYS A 654 -20.60 -3.36 24.29
C CYS A 654 -20.19 -2.22 25.23
N VAL A 655 -19.36 -1.29 24.74
CA VAL A 655 -18.91 -0.11 25.49
C VAL A 655 -19.37 1.15 24.73
N LYS A 656 -20.20 1.96 25.37
CA LYS A 656 -20.70 3.23 24.83
C LYS A 656 -19.88 4.39 25.36
N SER A 657 -19.72 5.45 24.57
CA SER A 657 -19.24 6.74 25.08
C SER A 657 -20.28 7.39 26.01
N ASP A 658 -19.81 8.21 26.95
CA ASP A 658 -20.69 8.90 27.90
C ASP A 658 -21.58 9.95 27.20
N ASP A 659 -21.12 10.52 26.09
CA ASP A 659 -21.89 11.41 25.22
C ASP A 659 -22.88 10.69 24.28
N GLY A 660 -22.84 9.35 24.23
CA GLY A 660 -23.70 8.54 23.36
C GLY A 660 -23.34 8.57 21.86
N SER A 661 -22.27 9.25 21.47
CA SER A 661 -21.86 9.41 20.06
C SER A 661 -21.24 8.17 19.42
N ARG A 662 -20.75 7.22 20.22
CA ARG A 662 -20.00 6.05 19.74
C ARG A 662 -20.26 4.80 20.57
N THR A 663 -20.35 3.66 19.91
CA THR A 663 -20.42 2.33 20.54
C THR A 663 -19.38 1.41 19.96
N VAL A 664 -18.57 0.79 20.82
CA VAL A 664 -17.61 -0.26 20.45
C VAL A 664 -18.15 -1.60 20.89
N VAL A 665 -18.06 -2.61 20.03
CA VAL A 665 -18.45 -3.99 20.28
C VAL A 665 -17.23 -4.90 20.15
N VAL A 666 -16.88 -5.61 21.23
CA VAL A 666 -15.88 -6.68 21.18
C VAL A 666 -16.60 -8.01 21.31
N GLU A 667 -16.52 -8.84 20.27
CA GLU A 667 -17.24 -10.10 20.16
C GLU A 667 -16.27 -11.27 20.23
N ILE A 668 -16.53 -12.15 21.20
CA ILE A 668 -15.84 -13.42 21.38
C ILE A 668 -16.71 -14.52 20.80
N PHE A 669 -16.14 -15.38 19.95
CA PHE A 669 -16.87 -16.44 19.24
C PHE A 669 -16.12 -17.77 19.23
N ASP A 670 -16.79 -18.86 18.82
CA ASP A 670 -16.17 -20.19 18.70
C ASP A 670 -15.09 -20.16 17.60
N ALA A 671 -13.84 -20.43 17.99
CA ALA A 671 -12.69 -20.33 17.09
C ALA A 671 -12.76 -21.29 15.88
N ALA A 672 -13.48 -22.41 15.99
CA ALA A 672 -13.54 -23.45 14.97
C ALA A 672 -14.72 -23.32 14.01
N GLU A 673 -15.81 -22.65 14.41
CA GLU A 673 -17.09 -22.63 13.69
C GLU A 673 -16.96 -22.23 12.21
N ASP A 674 -16.53 -20.99 11.94
CA ASP A 674 -16.46 -20.45 10.58
C ASP A 674 -15.53 -21.27 9.65
N HIS A 675 -14.40 -21.75 10.17
CA HIS A 675 -13.43 -22.52 9.39
C HIS A 675 -13.92 -23.93 9.10
N VAL A 676 -14.48 -24.63 10.10
CA VAL A 676 -15.00 -25.99 9.91
C VAL A 676 -16.21 -25.99 8.97
N ASP A 677 -17.09 -24.99 9.09
CA ASP A 677 -18.20 -24.82 8.16
C ASP A 677 -17.70 -24.62 6.73
N LEU A 678 -16.69 -23.78 6.52
CA LEU A 678 -16.04 -23.64 5.22
C LEU A 678 -15.48 -24.99 4.71
N LEU A 679 -14.76 -25.74 5.54
CA LEU A 679 -14.20 -27.05 5.16
C LEU A 679 -15.29 -28.06 4.74
N LYS A 680 -16.46 -28.04 5.39
CA LYS A 680 -17.61 -28.90 5.04
C LYS A 680 -18.20 -28.55 3.67
N THR A 681 -18.03 -27.31 3.19
CA THR A 681 -18.42 -26.96 1.80
C THR A 681 -17.43 -27.48 0.75
N ILE A 682 -16.18 -27.72 1.16
CA ILE A 682 -15.07 -28.09 0.28
C ILE A 682 -14.98 -29.61 0.09
N PHE A 683 -15.07 -30.35 1.19
CA PHE A 683 -14.79 -31.79 1.25
C PHE A 683 -16.06 -32.64 1.44
N ASP A 684 -15.96 -33.92 1.08
CA ASP A 684 -17.00 -34.91 1.38
C ASP A 684 -16.71 -35.58 2.72
N PHE A 685 -17.21 -34.96 3.80
CA PHE A 685 -17.00 -35.48 5.17
C PHE A 685 -17.60 -36.88 5.35
N LYS A 686 -18.64 -37.23 4.58
CA LYS A 686 -19.24 -38.57 4.65
C LYS A 686 -18.26 -39.62 4.14
N ALA A 687 -17.64 -39.40 2.98
CA ALA A 687 -16.65 -40.32 2.43
C ALA A 687 -15.43 -40.48 3.35
N ILE A 688 -14.95 -39.38 3.94
CA ILE A 688 -13.84 -39.43 4.91
C ILE A 688 -14.22 -40.20 6.17
N LYS A 689 -15.44 -40.00 6.67
CA LYS A 689 -15.97 -40.75 7.83
C LYS A 689 -16.07 -42.25 7.55
N GLU A 690 -16.47 -42.65 6.35
CA GLU A 690 -16.49 -44.06 5.93
C GLU A 690 -15.08 -44.67 5.85
N LEU A 691 -14.06 -43.91 5.42
CA LEU A 691 -12.66 -44.34 5.49
C LEU A 691 -12.19 -44.55 6.94
N ILE A 692 -12.45 -43.56 7.81
CA ILE A 692 -12.04 -43.59 9.23
C ILE A 692 -12.72 -44.74 9.99
N ALA A 693 -13.94 -45.13 9.60
CA ALA A 693 -14.69 -46.20 10.23
C ALA A 693 -14.21 -47.62 9.86
N ARG A 694 -13.21 -47.76 8.96
CA ARG A 694 -12.68 -49.08 8.59
C ARG A 694 -11.83 -49.67 9.72
N ASP A 695 -11.99 -50.96 9.98
CA ASP A 695 -11.22 -51.70 11.00
C ASP A 695 -9.71 -51.74 10.72
N ASP A 696 -9.31 -51.62 9.45
CA ASP A 696 -7.91 -51.62 9.00
C ASP A 696 -7.33 -50.21 8.77
N PHE A 697 -8.06 -49.15 9.12
CA PHE A 697 -7.59 -47.78 9.01
C PHE A 697 -7.50 -47.11 10.38
N SER A 698 -6.29 -46.75 10.79
CA SER A 698 -6.04 -45.94 11.98
C SER A 698 -5.16 -44.74 11.61
N PHE A 699 -5.32 -43.64 12.34
CA PHE A 699 -4.50 -42.45 12.12
C PHE A 699 -4.14 -41.71 13.40
N VAL A 700 -3.09 -40.91 13.32
CA VAL A 700 -2.65 -39.99 14.37
C VAL A 700 -2.45 -38.58 13.80
N TYR A 701 -3.01 -37.59 14.50
CA TYR A 701 -2.86 -36.17 14.17
C TYR A 701 -2.23 -35.42 15.34
N ASP A 702 -1.01 -34.90 15.15
CA ASP A 702 -0.27 -34.15 16.15
C ASP A 702 -0.50 -32.64 15.97
N CYS A 703 -1.16 -32.03 16.96
CA CYS A 703 -1.40 -30.58 16.96
C CYS A 703 -0.20 -29.79 17.51
N MET A 704 0.87 -30.46 17.94
CA MET A 704 2.08 -29.88 18.50
C MET A 704 1.81 -28.81 19.57
N SER A 705 0.78 -29.02 20.39
CA SER A 705 0.33 -28.11 21.45
C SER A 705 0.04 -26.67 20.97
N GLY A 706 -0.17 -26.49 19.65
CA GLY A 706 -0.45 -25.20 19.01
C GLY A 706 -1.95 -24.88 18.99
N VAL A 707 -2.33 -23.95 18.13
CA VAL A 707 -3.71 -23.45 18.01
C VAL A 707 -4.70 -24.48 17.46
N GLN A 708 -4.20 -25.56 16.88
CA GLN A 708 -5.02 -26.49 16.10
C GLN A 708 -5.89 -27.42 16.94
N GLY A 709 -5.60 -27.58 18.24
CA GLY A 709 -6.31 -28.49 19.13
C GLY A 709 -7.85 -28.41 19.05
N PRO A 710 -8.47 -27.22 19.25
CA PRO A 710 -9.92 -27.04 19.11
C PRO A 710 -10.48 -27.46 17.75
N TYR A 711 -9.75 -27.16 16.66
CA TYR A 711 -10.13 -27.52 15.30
C TYR A 711 -10.05 -29.03 15.06
N ALA A 712 -8.98 -29.67 15.54
CA ALA A 712 -8.78 -31.10 15.42
C ALA A 712 -9.85 -31.89 16.17
N HIS A 713 -10.22 -31.46 17.38
CA HIS A 713 -11.33 -32.03 18.12
C HIS A 713 -12.65 -31.90 17.33
N ARG A 714 -12.98 -30.69 16.85
CA ARG A 714 -14.22 -30.47 16.09
C ARG A 714 -14.27 -31.31 14.80
N VAL A 715 -13.20 -31.30 14.01
CA VAL A 715 -13.16 -31.99 12.71
C VAL A 715 -13.11 -33.51 12.90
N PHE A 716 -12.13 -34.02 13.63
CA PHE A 716 -11.87 -35.45 13.66
C PHE A 716 -12.77 -36.21 14.63
N VAL A 717 -13.02 -35.66 15.82
CA VAL A 717 -13.81 -36.35 16.85
C VAL A 717 -15.29 -36.10 16.64
N ASP A 718 -15.72 -34.84 16.64
CA ASP A 718 -17.15 -34.51 16.64
C ASP A 718 -17.82 -34.78 15.28
N GLU A 719 -17.22 -34.32 14.18
CA GLU A 719 -17.79 -34.45 12.84
C GLU A 719 -17.51 -35.83 12.21
N LEU A 720 -16.23 -36.25 12.20
CA LEU A 720 -15.78 -37.47 11.53
C LEU A 720 -15.84 -38.73 12.39
N GLY A 721 -16.00 -38.62 13.71
CA GLY A 721 -16.20 -39.77 14.61
C GLY A 721 -14.95 -40.58 14.93
N ALA A 722 -13.76 -40.01 14.77
CA ALA A 722 -12.50 -40.62 15.22
C ALA A 722 -12.44 -40.66 16.77
N PRO A 723 -11.73 -41.62 17.37
CA PRO A 723 -11.49 -41.60 18.80
C PRO A 723 -10.57 -40.43 19.17
N ALA A 724 -10.80 -39.79 20.32
CA ALA A 724 -9.95 -38.69 20.80
C ALA A 724 -8.47 -39.10 20.96
N SER A 725 -8.18 -40.40 21.14
CA SER A 725 -6.82 -40.94 21.17
C SER A 725 -6.07 -40.86 19.83
N SER A 726 -6.76 -40.54 18.73
CA SER A 726 -6.11 -40.22 17.45
C SER A 726 -5.47 -38.84 17.44
N LEU A 727 -5.73 -38.00 18.44
CA LEU A 727 -5.15 -36.66 18.55
C LEU A 727 -4.00 -36.66 19.55
N LEU A 728 -2.85 -36.16 19.11
CA LEU A 728 -1.65 -35.98 19.92
C LEU A 728 -1.43 -34.47 20.18
N ASN A 729 -1.02 -34.12 21.39
CA ASN A 729 -0.73 -32.73 21.81
C ASN A 729 -1.85 -31.74 21.44
N ALA A 730 -3.13 -32.13 21.57
CA ALA A 730 -4.30 -31.36 21.11
C ALA A 730 -4.77 -30.27 22.09
N VAL A 731 -3.94 -29.85 23.03
CA VAL A 731 -4.21 -28.76 23.97
C VAL A 731 -3.22 -27.64 23.71
N SER A 732 -3.73 -26.43 23.44
CA SER A 732 -2.86 -25.26 23.21
C SER A 732 -2.12 -24.85 24.48
N LEU A 733 -0.79 -24.73 24.42
CA LEU A 733 0.07 -24.36 25.54
C LEU A 733 0.93 -23.13 25.20
N GLU A 734 1.17 -22.26 26.18
CA GLU A 734 1.90 -20.99 25.97
C GLU A 734 3.37 -21.18 25.53
N ASP A 735 3.97 -22.32 25.87
CA ASP A 735 5.33 -22.74 25.49
C ASP A 735 5.31 -23.95 24.54
N PHE A 736 4.14 -24.28 23.99
CA PHE A 736 3.88 -25.49 23.21
C PHE A 736 4.26 -26.81 23.93
N GLY A 737 4.41 -26.83 25.26
CA GLY A 737 4.92 -28.01 25.98
C GLY A 737 6.44 -28.16 25.93
N GLY A 738 7.17 -27.06 25.67
CA GLY A 738 8.63 -26.99 25.66
C GLY A 738 9.28 -27.52 24.37
N HIS A 739 8.50 -27.75 23.32
CA HIS A 739 8.98 -28.23 22.03
C HIS A 739 8.76 -27.21 20.91
N HIS A 740 9.37 -27.47 19.75
CA HIS A 740 9.28 -26.61 18.57
C HIS A 740 8.10 -27.07 17.72
N ALA A 741 7.07 -26.24 17.59
CA ALA A 741 5.87 -26.55 16.81
C ALA A 741 6.12 -26.41 15.30
N ASP A 742 7.09 -27.17 14.77
CA ASP A 742 7.49 -27.21 13.37
C ASP A 742 7.34 -28.64 12.82
N PRO A 743 6.38 -28.90 11.91
CA PRO A 743 6.04 -30.26 11.50
C PRO A 743 7.06 -30.77 10.49
N ASN A 744 8.20 -31.27 10.98
CA ASN A 744 9.22 -31.92 10.18
C ASN A 744 9.81 -33.13 10.91
N LEU A 745 10.64 -33.91 10.20
CA LEU A 745 11.22 -35.16 10.70
C LEU A 745 12.10 -34.99 11.95
N THR A 746 12.57 -33.78 12.24
CA THR A 746 13.42 -33.47 13.41
C THR A 746 12.56 -33.17 14.64
N TYR A 747 11.58 -32.27 14.53
CA TYR A 747 10.85 -31.77 15.69
C TYR A 747 9.60 -32.60 16.02
N ALA A 748 8.91 -33.14 15.02
CA ALA A 748 7.76 -34.04 15.21
C ALA A 748 8.19 -35.50 15.51
N HIS A 749 9.23 -35.67 16.32
CA HIS A 749 9.90 -36.94 16.60
C HIS A 749 8.97 -38.01 17.23
N GLU A 750 8.00 -37.59 18.04
CA GLU A 750 7.02 -38.51 18.63
C GLU A 750 6.12 -39.09 17.53
N LEU A 751 5.59 -38.23 16.65
CA LEU A 751 4.79 -38.67 15.51
C LEU A 751 5.61 -39.56 14.56
N THR A 752 6.85 -39.18 14.20
CA THR A 752 7.67 -40.00 13.28
C THR A 752 8.00 -41.36 13.90
N HIS A 753 8.26 -41.42 15.21
CA HIS A 753 8.44 -42.68 15.92
C HIS A 753 7.21 -43.58 15.86
N ILE A 754 6.01 -43.02 16.13
CA ILE A 754 4.73 -43.73 16.03
C ILE A 754 4.50 -44.26 14.61
N MET A 755 4.82 -43.44 13.60
CA MET A 755 4.66 -43.79 12.19
C MET A 755 5.79 -44.69 11.66
N GLY A 756 6.80 -45.00 12.47
CA GLY A 756 7.91 -45.86 12.10
C GLY A 756 8.84 -45.29 11.03
N VAL A 757 9.16 -44.00 11.16
CA VAL A 757 10.04 -43.25 10.25
C VAL A 757 11.21 -42.67 11.05
N ASP A 758 12.44 -42.79 10.54
CA ASP A 758 13.62 -42.18 11.17
C ASP A 758 13.80 -40.70 10.78
N ALA A 759 14.77 -40.02 11.39
CA ALA A 759 15.08 -38.61 11.11
C ALA A 759 15.54 -38.33 9.66
N LYS A 760 15.78 -39.37 8.85
CA LYS A 760 16.15 -39.29 7.43
C LYS A 760 15.00 -39.67 6.51
N GLY A 761 13.81 -39.96 7.05
CA GLY A 761 12.63 -40.34 6.29
C GLY A 761 12.59 -41.82 5.90
N ASN A 762 13.47 -42.68 6.45
CA ASN A 762 13.50 -44.10 6.12
C ASN A 762 12.58 -44.92 7.03
N ALA A 763 12.07 -46.03 6.49
CA ALA A 763 11.29 -47.00 7.25
C ALA A 763 12.09 -47.62 8.39
N VAL A 764 11.52 -47.59 9.60
CA VAL A 764 12.02 -48.28 10.79
C VAL A 764 11.13 -49.49 11.03
N HIS A 765 11.71 -50.66 11.29
CA HIS A 765 10.99 -51.91 11.60
C HIS A 765 11.18 -52.38 13.04
N GLY A 766 10.26 -53.23 13.53
CA GLY A 766 10.37 -53.87 14.85
C GLY A 766 9.62 -53.17 16.00
N GLN A 767 8.71 -52.24 15.73
CA GLN A 767 7.86 -51.62 16.74
C GLN A 767 6.92 -52.63 17.39
N THR A 768 6.64 -52.44 18.69
CA THR A 768 5.74 -53.29 19.48
C THR A 768 4.26 -53.02 19.20
N ASN A 769 3.91 -51.77 18.88
CA ASN A 769 2.56 -51.36 18.55
C ASN A 769 2.34 -51.39 17.03
N ALA A 770 1.09 -51.59 16.61
CA ALA A 770 0.71 -51.47 15.21
C ALA A 770 0.94 -50.03 14.73
N VAL A 771 1.60 -49.89 13.58
CA VAL A 771 1.88 -48.58 12.97
C VAL A 771 0.59 -48.06 12.31
N PRO A 772 0.15 -46.82 12.58
CA PRO A 772 -1.04 -46.26 11.96
C PRO A 772 -0.93 -46.16 10.42
N ALA A 773 -2.07 -46.21 9.73
CA ALA A 773 -2.13 -46.11 8.28
C ALA A 773 -1.81 -44.70 7.76
N PHE A 774 -2.15 -43.68 8.54
CA PHE A 774 -1.96 -42.27 8.21
C PHE A 774 -1.49 -41.46 9.43
N GLY A 775 -0.55 -40.55 9.23
CA GLY A 775 -0.05 -39.65 10.27
C GLY A 775 0.05 -38.24 9.72
N ALA A 776 -0.28 -37.23 10.52
CA ALA A 776 -0.03 -35.84 10.15
C ALA A 776 0.27 -34.95 11.36
N ALA A 777 1.00 -33.87 11.13
CA ALA A 777 1.29 -32.83 12.13
C ALA A 777 1.05 -31.44 11.54
N CYS A 778 0.77 -30.44 12.37
CA CYS A 778 0.71 -29.02 11.97
C CYS A 778 1.68 -28.15 12.77
N ASP A 779 1.94 -26.93 12.29
CA ASP A 779 2.73 -25.95 13.05
C ASP A 779 1.88 -25.14 14.04
N GLY A 780 2.55 -24.23 14.78
CA GLY A 780 1.93 -23.47 15.87
C GLY A 780 0.64 -22.72 15.50
N ASP A 781 0.57 -22.12 14.31
CA ASP A 781 -0.62 -21.41 13.80
C ASP A 781 -1.42 -22.17 12.72
N ALA A 782 -1.11 -23.45 12.54
CA ALA A 782 -1.78 -24.42 11.67
C ALA A 782 -1.80 -24.09 10.17
N ASP A 783 -0.87 -23.26 9.71
CA ASP A 783 -0.72 -22.93 8.28
C ASP A 783 0.19 -23.95 7.55
N ARG A 784 0.84 -24.88 8.27
CA ARG A 784 1.66 -25.97 7.72
C ARG A 784 1.15 -27.36 8.08
N ASN A 785 1.59 -28.34 7.29
CA ASN A 785 1.30 -29.75 7.50
C ASN A 785 2.46 -30.67 7.09
N MET A 786 2.71 -31.69 7.90
CA MET A 786 3.50 -32.87 7.52
C MET A 786 2.55 -34.06 7.30
N ILE A 787 2.82 -34.87 6.28
CA ILE A 787 2.04 -36.06 5.95
C ILE A 787 2.93 -37.30 5.99
N LEU A 788 2.47 -38.34 6.68
CA LEU A 788 3.14 -39.63 6.84
C LEU A 788 2.17 -40.76 6.47
N GLY A 789 2.68 -41.75 5.74
CA GLY A 789 2.10 -43.07 5.65
C GLY A 789 2.72 -44.00 6.70
N SER A 790 2.19 -45.22 6.83
CA SER A 790 2.84 -46.27 7.61
C SER A 790 4.27 -46.49 7.11
N ARG A 791 5.28 -46.08 7.90
CA ARG A 791 6.72 -46.19 7.60
C ARG A 791 7.15 -45.42 6.35
N PHE A 792 6.40 -44.39 5.98
CA PHE A 792 6.62 -43.67 4.73
C PHE A 792 6.50 -42.16 4.93
N PHE A 793 7.54 -41.41 4.53
CA PHE A 793 7.51 -39.96 4.52
C PHE A 793 7.06 -39.41 3.16
N VAL A 794 6.04 -38.56 3.16
CA VAL A 794 5.63 -37.83 1.96
C VAL A 794 6.33 -36.47 1.98
N THR A 795 7.21 -36.22 1.01
CA THR A 795 7.83 -34.89 0.90
C THR A 795 6.75 -33.83 0.64
N PRO A 796 6.87 -32.59 1.16
CA PRO A 796 5.87 -31.56 0.92
C PRO A 796 5.65 -31.25 -0.56
N SER A 797 6.71 -31.38 -1.36
CA SER A 797 6.65 -31.19 -2.81
C SER A 797 5.86 -32.31 -3.51
N ASP A 798 6.07 -33.58 -3.13
CA ASP A 798 5.26 -34.70 -3.63
C ASP A 798 3.81 -34.59 -3.15
N SER A 799 3.60 -34.16 -1.91
CA SER A 799 2.26 -33.94 -1.34
C SER A 799 1.43 -32.98 -2.20
N LEU A 800 2.02 -31.82 -2.55
CA LEU A 800 1.41 -30.87 -3.48
C LEU A 800 1.06 -31.51 -4.84
N ALA A 801 2.00 -32.25 -5.43
CA ALA A 801 1.82 -32.88 -6.74
C ALA A 801 0.73 -33.96 -6.72
N VAL A 802 0.68 -34.78 -5.67
CA VAL A 802 -0.33 -35.83 -5.49
C VAL A 802 -1.72 -35.21 -5.29
N ILE A 803 -1.84 -34.16 -4.48
CA ILE A 803 -3.10 -33.44 -4.29
C ILE A 803 -3.57 -32.84 -5.63
N ALA A 804 -2.69 -32.17 -6.37
CA ALA A 804 -3.04 -31.61 -7.68
C ALA A 804 -3.49 -32.67 -8.69
N ALA A 805 -2.78 -33.82 -8.76
CA ALA A 805 -3.11 -34.91 -9.67
C ALA A 805 -4.46 -35.58 -9.36
N ASN A 806 -4.92 -35.49 -8.11
CA ASN A 806 -6.17 -36.10 -7.65
C ASN A 806 -7.24 -35.06 -7.31
N ALA A 807 -7.07 -33.77 -7.65
CA ALA A 807 -7.96 -32.68 -7.23
C ALA A 807 -9.45 -32.93 -7.57
N ASN A 808 -9.75 -33.66 -8.64
CA ASN A 808 -11.12 -33.99 -9.06
C ASN A 808 -11.91 -34.87 -8.08
N VAL A 809 -11.26 -35.52 -7.11
CA VAL A 809 -11.98 -36.28 -6.06
C VAL A 809 -12.58 -35.35 -4.99
N ILE A 810 -12.04 -34.13 -4.85
CA ILE A 810 -12.50 -33.14 -3.87
C ILE A 810 -13.68 -32.36 -4.48
N PRO A 811 -14.86 -32.33 -3.82
CA PRO A 811 -16.06 -31.69 -4.34
C PRO A 811 -15.87 -30.25 -4.81
N PHE A 812 -15.08 -29.43 -4.09
CA PHE A 812 -14.80 -28.04 -4.46
C PHE A 812 -14.26 -27.88 -5.89
N PHE A 813 -13.22 -28.63 -6.25
CA PHE A 813 -12.61 -28.55 -7.59
C PHE A 813 -13.52 -29.18 -8.63
N ARG A 814 -14.10 -30.35 -8.34
CA ARG A 814 -15.00 -31.06 -9.25
C ARG A 814 -16.20 -30.21 -9.65
N LYS A 815 -16.87 -29.58 -8.69
CA LYS A 815 -18.07 -28.74 -8.92
C LYS A 815 -17.75 -27.49 -9.75
N LYS A 816 -16.51 -27.02 -9.72
CA LYS A 816 -16.05 -25.84 -10.47
C LYS A 816 -15.42 -26.19 -11.84
N GLY A 817 -15.56 -27.43 -12.31
CA GLY A 817 -15.08 -27.88 -13.61
C GLY A 817 -13.63 -28.37 -13.64
N GLY A 818 -13.04 -28.64 -12.47
CA GLY A 818 -11.66 -29.07 -12.34
C GLY A 818 -10.69 -27.92 -12.01
N LEU A 819 -9.42 -28.27 -11.88
CA LEU A 819 -8.34 -27.35 -11.58
C LEU A 819 -7.95 -26.54 -12.84
N ARG A 820 -7.70 -25.23 -12.71
CA ARG A 820 -7.27 -24.37 -13.83
C ARG A 820 -5.81 -23.95 -13.76
N GLY A 821 -5.26 -23.92 -12.56
CA GLY A 821 -3.85 -23.58 -12.37
C GLY A 821 -3.29 -24.16 -11.09
N VAL A 822 -1.96 -24.28 -11.08
CA VAL A 822 -1.17 -24.59 -9.89
C VAL A 822 -0.02 -23.61 -9.75
N ALA A 823 0.46 -23.44 -8.52
CA ALA A 823 1.70 -22.73 -8.29
C ALA A 823 2.54 -23.35 -7.19
N ARG A 824 3.85 -23.13 -7.28
CA ARG A 824 4.78 -23.48 -6.22
C ARG A 824 5.80 -22.37 -6.03
N SER A 825 6.36 -22.28 -4.83
CA SER A 825 7.52 -21.43 -4.65
C SER A 825 8.73 -22.02 -5.38
N MET A 826 9.63 -21.16 -5.86
CA MET A 826 10.79 -21.52 -6.65
C MET A 826 11.66 -22.62 -6.02
N PRO A 827 11.92 -22.62 -4.69
CA PRO A 827 12.67 -23.68 -4.05
C PRO A 827 11.98 -25.05 -4.01
N THR A 828 10.67 -25.09 -4.20
CA THR A 828 9.87 -26.33 -4.19
C THR A 828 10.19 -27.18 -5.41
N SER A 829 10.23 -28.51 -5.24
CA SER A 829 10.54 -29.43 -6.34
C SER A 829 9.56 -29.26 -7.51
N GLY A 830 10.02 -29.57 -8.72
CA GLY A 830 9.23 -29.55 -9.96
C GLY A 830 8.22 -30.70 -10.11
N ALA A 831 7.93 -31.47 -9.06
CA ALA A 831 6.97 -32.58 -9.12
C ALA A 831 5.58 -32.14 -9.62
N VAL A 832 5.09 -31.00 -9.13
CA VAL A 832 3.77 -30.45 -9.55
C VAL A 832 3.80 -29.94 -10.99
N ASP A 833 4.96 -29.57 -11.52
CA ASP A 833 5.14 -29.09 -12.88
C ASP A 833 4.82 -30.20 -13.89
N LEU A 834 5.22 -31.43 -13.56
CA LEU A 834 4.94 -32.63 -14.34
C LEU A 834 3.44 -32.93 -14.39
N VAL A 835 2.75 -32.71 -13.26
CA VAL A 835 1.30 -32.84 -13.15
C VAL A 835 0.60 -31.77 -14.00
N ALA A 836 0.99 -30.51 -13.85
CA ALA A 836 0.42 -29.39 -14.60
C ALA A 836 0.54 -29.60 -16.11
N LYS A 837 1.74 -30.02 -16.56
CA LYS A 837 2.01 -30.34 -17.96
C LYS A 837 1.11 -31.46 -18.48
N LYS A 838 0.89 -32.52 -17.70
CA LYS A 838 0.03 -33.65 -18.11
C LYS A 838 -1.45 -33.27 -18.16
N LEU A 839 -1.90 -32.41 -17.23
CA LEU A 839 -3.28 -31.92 -17.17
C LEU A 839 -3.56 -30.79 -18.18
N GLY A 840 -2.53 -30.15 -18.72
CA GLY A 840 -2.67 -29.02 -19.65
C GLY A 840 -3.17 -27.74 -18.96
N ILE A 841 -2.77 -27.52 -17.71
CA ILE A 841 -3.18 -26.37 -16.88
C ILE A 841 -2.02 -25.40 -16.64
N SER A 842 -2.33 -24.18 -16.21
CA SER A 842 -1.32 -23.15 -15.93
C SER A 842 -0.45 -23.52 -14.73
N LEU A 843 0.83 -23.19 -14.79
CA LEU A 843 1.83 -23.40 -13.74
C LEU A 843 2.56 -22.09 -13.46
N PHE A 844 2.69 -21.72 -12.20
CA PHE A 844 3.47 -20.56 -11.77
C PHE A 844 4.58 -20.97 -10.79
N GLU A 845 5.82 -20.64 -11.15
CA GLU A 845 6.97 -20.67 -10.24
C GLU A 845 7.14 -19.27 -9.66
N VAL A 846 6.84 -19.10 -8.37
CA VAL A 846 6.82 -17.79 -7.69
C VAL A 846 7.92 -17.71 -6.61
N PRO A 847 8.30 -16.53 -6.10
CA PRO A 847 9.20 -16.46 -4.96
C PRO A 847 8.57 -17.04 -3.69
N THR A 848 9.38 -17.33 -2.68
CA THR A 848 8.85 -17.78 -1.38
C THR A 848 8.06 -16.67 -0.69
N GLY A 849 6.86 -17.01 -0.21
CA GLY A 849 5.95 -16.08 0.46
C GLY A 849 4.55 -16.13 -0.14
N TRP A 850 3.55 -16.35 0.72
CA TRP A 850 2.19 -16.65 0.27
C TRP A 850 1.49 -15.50 -0.49
N LYS A 851 1.94 -14.26 -0.30
CA LYS A 851 1.44 -13.06 -1.01
C LYS A 851 1.44 -13.21 -2.54
N PHE A 852 2.43 -13.90 -3.13
CA PHE A 852 2.48 -14.12 -4.58
C PHE A 852 1.38 -15.07 -5.06
N PHE A 853 0.99 -16.06 -4.24
CA PHE A 853 -0.16 -16.90 -4.54
C PHE A 853 -1.46 -16.12 -4.39
N GLY A 854 -1.56 -15.24 -3.38
CA GLY A 854 -2.70 -14.35 -3.17
C GLY A 854 -3.03 -13.54 -4.44
N ASN A 855 -2.02 -12.91 -5.05
CA ASN A 855 -2.17 -12.20 -6.33
C ASN A 855 -2.77 -13.09 -7.42
N LEU A 856 -2.26 -14.31 -7.59
CA LEU A 856 -2.76 -15.27 -8.60
C LEU A 856 -4.21 -15.71 -8.31
N MET A 857 -4.57 -15.89 -7.03
CA MET A 857 -5.94 -16.21 -6.62
C MET A 857 -6.90 -15.03 -6.86
N ASP A 858 -6.43 -13.80 -6.68
CA ASP A 858 -7.19 -12.55 -6.82
C ASP A 858 -7.18 -11.99 -8.25
N SER A 859 -6.47 -12.64 -9.18
CA SER A 859 -6.19 -12.12 -10.53
C SER A 859 -7.45 -11.67 -11.28
N LYS A 860 -8.55 -12.44 -11.19
CA LYS A 860 -9.82 -12.08 -11.81
C LYS A 860 -10.66 -11.16 -10.91
N GLU A 861 -10.92 -11.57 -9.68
CA GLU A 861 -11.91 -10.95 -8.79
C GLU A 861 -11.51 -9.54 -8.36
N VAL A 862 -10.21 -9.30 -8.13
CA VAL A 862 -9.68 -8.01 -7.66
C VAL A 862 -9.05 -7.21 -8.81
N TYR A 863 -8.30 -7.88 -9.69
CA TYR A 863 -7.50 -7.20 -10.72
C TYR A 863 -8.12 -7.24 -12.14
N GLY A 864 -9.24 -7.94 -12.34
CA GLY A 864 -9.91 -8.01 -13.65
C GLY A 864 -9.08 -8.68 -14.75
N LYS A 865 -8.09 -9.51 -14.38
CA LYS A 865 -7.20 -10.24 -15.28
C LYS A 865 -7.67 -11.69 -15.47
N GLU A 866 -6.78 -12.56 -15.94
CA GLU A 866 -7.06 -13.96 -16.26
C GLU A 866 -7.52 -14.75 -15.02
N ASP A 867 -8.48 -15.65 -15.21
CA ASP A 867 -9.07 -16.45 -14.14
C ASP A 867 -8.35 -17.79 -13.98
N TYR A 868 -7.39 -17.83 -13.07
CA TYR A 868 -6.65 -19.05 -12.74
C TYR A 868 -7.36 -19.95 -11.72
N THR A 869 -8.55 -19.58 -11.23
CA THR A 869 -9.27 -20.35 -10.21
C THR A 869 -10.24 -21.37 -10.84
N PRO A 870 -10.45 -22.57 -10.25
CA PRO A 870 -9.86 -23.09 -9.02
C PRO A 870 -8.36 -23.37 -9.11
N PHE A 871 -7.66 -23.12 -8.00
CA PHE A 871 -6.20 -23.03 -7.94
C PHE A 871 -5.65 -23.74 -6.70
N ILE A 872 -4.55 -24.47 -6.85
CA ILE A 872 -3.83 -25.12 -5.73
C ILE A 872 -2.39 -24.61 -5.72
N CYS A 873 -1.85 -24.34 -4.54
CA CYS A 873 -0.46 -23.96 -4.41
C CYS A 873 0.20 -24.53 -3.16
N GLY A 874 1.53 -24.58 -3.18
CA GLY A 874 2.29 -25.09 -2.05
C GLY A 874 3.75 -24.67 -2.04
N GLU A 875 4.38 -24.90 -0.90
CA GLU A 875 5.77 -24.60 -0.62
C GLU A 875 6.42 -25.83 0.03
N GLU A 876 7.68 -26.08 -0.32
CA GLU A 876 8.52 -27.12 0.28
C GLU A 876 8.59 -27.07 1.81
N SER A 877 8.36 -25.90 2.40
CA SER A 877 8.33 -25.67 3.83
C SER A 877 7.01 -26.12 4.47
N PHE A 878 6.51 -27.30 4.08
CA PHE A 878 5.29 -27.91 4.61
C PHE A 878 4.01 -27.09 4.42
N GLY A 879 3.99 -26.17 3.45
CA GLY A 879 2.86 -25.29 3.17
C GLY A 879 2.02 -25.79 2.01
N THR A 880 0.70 -25.94 2.17
CA THR A 880 -0.19 -26.29 1.05
C THR A 880 -1.54 -25.61 1.25
N GLY A 881 -2.19 -25.21 0.15
CA GLY A 881 -3.49 -24.57 0.20
C GLY A 881 -4.13 -24.40 -1.18
N SER A 882 -5.27 -23.74 -1.21
CA SER A 882 -6.02 -23.44 -2.44
C SER A 882 -6.76 -22.12 -2.31
N ASN A 883 -7.43 -21.68 -3.37
CA ASN A 883 -8.16 -20.40 -3.42
C ASN A 883 -9.43 -20.32 -2.55
N HIS A 884 -9.66 -21.27 -1.64
CA HIS A 884 -10.75 -21.22 -0.66
C HIS A 884 -10.54 -20.11 0.39
N ILE A 885 -9.29 -19.84 0.74
CA ILE A 885 -8.87 -18.73 1.59
C ILE A 885 -7.67 -18.02 0.95
N ARG A 886 -6.99 -17.13 1.68
CA ARG A 886 -5.76 -16.43 1.24
C ARG A 886 -4.56 -16.70 2.15
N GLU A 887 -4.57 -17.84 2.84
CA GLU A 887 -3.45 -18.38 3.61
C GLU A 887 -3.19 -19.86 3.24
N LYS A 888 -2.06 -20.39 3.69
CA LYS A 888 -1.83 -21.84 3.70
C LYS A 888 -2.80 -22.48 4.70
N ASP A 889 -3.15 -23.75 4.53
CA ASP A 889 -4.05 -24.44 5.45
C ASP A 889 -3.64 -25.90 5.66
N GLY A 890 -3.11 -26.18 6.86
CA GLY A 890 -2.67 -27.52 7.22
C GLY A 890 -3.82 -28.52 7.36
N MET A 891 -4.96 -28.12 7.92
CA MET A 891 -6.14 -28.99 8.04
C MET A 891 -6.72 -29.33 6.68
N TRP A 892 -6.79 -28.33 5.79
CA TRP A 892 -7.25 -28.51 4.43
C TRP A 892 -6.39 -29.55 3.68
N ALA A 893 -5.06 -29.50 3.83
CA ALA A 893 -4.16 -30.45 3.19
C ALA A 893 -4.36 -31.89 3.72
N VAL A 894 -4.60 -32.03 5.02
CA VAL A 894 -4.91 -33.33 5.65
C VAL A 894 -6.24 -33.88 5.15
N LEU A 895 -7.29 -33.05 5.11
CA LEU A 895 -8.60 -33.46 4.57
C LEU A 895 -8.54 -33.76 3.07
N ALA A 896 -7.68 -33.08 2.31
CA ALA A 896 -7.41 -33.40 0.91
C ALA A 896 -6.79 -34.80 0.77
N TRP A 897 -5.79 -35.14 1.58
CA TRP A 897 -5.21 -36.48 1.61
C TRP A 897 -6.21 -37.55 2.02
N LEU A 898 -7.01 -37.31 3.06
CA LEU A 898 -8.06 -38.23 3.49
C LEU A 898 -9.14 -38.41 2.42
N SER A 899 -9.47 -37.36 1.65
CA SER A 899 -10.39 -37.46 0.51
C SER A 899 -9.81 -38.33 -0.61
N ILE A 900 -8.50 -38.23 -0.88
CA ILE A 900 -7.82 -39.06 -1.87
C ILE A 900 -7.81 -40.52 -1.39
N LEU A 901 -7.45 -40.77 -0.13
CA LEU A 901 -7.48 -42.11 0.46
C LEU A 901 -8.89 -42.70 0.42
N ALA A 902 -9.92 -41.93 0.77
CA ALA A 902 -11.31 -42.38 0.72
C ALA A 902 -11.74 -42.73 -0.72
N ALA A 903 -11.32 -41.94 -1.71
CA ALA A 903 -11.62 -42.21 -3.12
C ALA A 903 -10.87 -43.44 -3.68
N LYS A 904 -9.70 -43.77 -3.14
CA LYS A 904 -8.87 -44.91 -3.57
C LYS A 904 -9.21 -46.22 -2.85
N ASN A 905 -9.95 -46.14 -1.75
CA ASN A 905 -10.31 -47.28 -0.92
C ASN A 905 -11.80 -47.61 -1.04
N SER A 906 -12.12 -48.80 -1.54
CA SER A 906 -13.50 -49.30 -1.59
C SER A 906 -13.81 -50.20 -0.38
N PRO A 907 -15.07 -50.24 0.09
CA PRO A 907 -15.48 -51.14 1.17
C PRO A 907 -15.15 -52.61 0.86
N GLY A 908 -14.51 -53.30 1.81
CA GLY A 908 -14.16 -54.73 1.69
C GLY A 908 -12.92 -55.05 0.84
N ALA A 909 -12.33 -54.07 0.15
CA ALA A 909 -11.04 -54.25 -0.53
C ALA A 909 -9.86 -54.02 0.46
N PRO A 910 -8.69 -54.66 0.23
CA PRO A 910 -7.47 -54.34 0.97
C PRO A 910 -7.15 -52.84 0.92
N LEU A 911 -6.64 -52.31 2.03
CA LEU A 911 -6.29 -50.89 2.13
C LEU A 911 -5.19 -50.51 1.11
N VAL A 912 -5.49 -49.55 0.26
CA VAL A 912 -4.52 -48.81 -0.55
C VAL A 912 -3.90 -47.74 0.36
N SER A 913 -2.60 -47.88 0.62
CA SER A 913 -1.87 -47.02 1.54
C SER A 913 -1.44 -45.69 0.91
N VAL A 914 -0.93 -44.77 1.74
CA VAL A 914 -0.28 -43.53 1.29
C VAL A 914 0.92 -43.84 0.37
N GLU A 915 1.75 -44.82 0.75
CA GLU A 915 2.91 -45.24 -0.05
C GLU A 915 2.47 -45.75 -1.43
N ASP A 916 1.41 -46.58 -1.49
CA ASP A 916 0.91 -47.09 -2.77
C ASP A 916 0.50 -45.96 -3.72
N ILE A 917 -0.18 -44.93 -3.19
CA ILE A 917 -0.62 -43.76 -3.96
C ILE A 917 0.58 -42.96 -4.47
N VAL A 918 1.58 -42.73 -3.62
CA VAL A 918 2.78 -41.97 -4.00
C VAL A 918 3.64 -42.75 -5.00
N VAL A 919 3.80 -44.05 -4.81
CA VAL A 919 4.53 -44.92 -5.74
C VAL A 919 3.80 -45.01 -7.10
N ASP A 920 2.48 -45.06 -7.12
CA ASP A 920 1.68 -44.99 -8.35
C ASP A 920 1.82 -43.64 -9.06
N HIS A 921 1.88 -42.55 -8.28
CA HIS A 921 2.20 -41.23 -8.79
C HIS A 921 3.58 -41.21 -9.46
N TRP A 922 4.62 -41.73 -8.81
CA TRP A 922 5.96 -41.78 -9.39
C TRP A 922 6.04 -42.66 -10.64
N LYS A 923 5.31 -43.78 -10.70
CA LYS A 923 5.20 -44.59 -11.94
C LYS A 923 4.56 -43.83 -13.09
N THR A 924 3.72 -42.85 -12.79
CA THR A 924 2.96 -42.08 -13.77
C THR A 924 3.71 -40.84 -14.27
N TYR A 925 4.44 -40.15 -13.39
CA TYR A 925 5.06 -38.85 -13.66
C TYR A 925 6.59 -38.88 -13.63
N GLY A 926 7.20 -39.91 -13.05
CA GLY A 926 8.58 -39.87 -12.57
C GLY A 926 8.66 -39.39 -11.13
N ARG A 927 9.87 -39.38 -10.56
CA ARG A 927 10.13 -38.98 -9.18
C ARG A 927 11.11 -37.81 -9.14
N ASN A 928 10.75 -36.75 -8.44
CA ASN A 928 11.65 -35.66 -8.09
C ASN A 928 12.21 -35.95 -6.70
N TYR A 929 13.37 -36.62 -6.65
CA TYR A 929 14.11 -36.75 -5.40
C TYR A 929 14.44 -35.35 -4.89
N TYR A 930 14.16 -35.08 -3.62
CA TYR A 930 14.25 -33.74 -3.05
C TYR A 930 14.78 -33.79 -1.62
N CYS A 931 15.63 -32.83 -1.26
CA CYS A 931 15.92 -32.51 0.14
C CYS A 931 16.28 -31.03 0.31
N ARG A 932 16.18 -30.56 1.55
CA ARG A 932 16.64 -29.23 1.97
C ARG A 932 17.64 -29.36 3.13
N TYR A 933 18.75 -28.64 3.01
CA TYR A 933 19.78 -28.49 4.03
C TYR A 933 19.74 -27.07 4.57
N ASP A 934 19.48 -26.92 5.87
CA ASP A 934 19.48 -25.64 6.56
C ASP A 934 20.70 -25.50 7.45
N TYR A 935 21.45 -24.42 7.26
CA TYR A 935 22.59 -24.04 8.10
C TYR A 935 22.20 -22.80 8.91
N GLU A 936 21.66 -23.04 10.10
CA GLU A 936 21.08 -21.99 10.95
C GLU A 936 22.15 -21.32 11.81
N GLY A 937 21.95 -20.04 12.16
CA GLY A 937 22.84 -19.31 13.06
C GLY A 937 24.25 -19.08 12.50
N VAL A 938 24.39 -18.96 11.18
CA VAL A 938 25.66 -18.61 10.54
C VAL A 938 25.92 -17.10 10.64
N ASP A 939 27.19 -16.69 10.57
CA ASP A 939 27.55 -15.27 10.47
C ASP A 939 26.98 -14.68 9.19
N LYS A 940 26.23 -13.57 9.34
CA LYS A 940 25.49 -12.97 8.24
C LYS A 940 26.42 -12.41 7.17
N ALA A 941 27.49 -11.73 7.56
CA ALA A 941 28.42 -11.12 6.60
C ALA A 941 29.19 -12.18 5.81
N ALA A 942 29.58 -13.29 6.44
CA ALA A 942 30.18 -14.43 5.78
C ALA A 942 29.21 -15.11 4.79
N ALA A 943 27.96 -15.30 5.18
CA ALA A 943 26.93 -15.87 4.32
C ALA A 943 26.63 -14.97 3.10
N GLU A 944 26.55 -13.65 3.29
CA GLU A 944 26.38 -12.69 2.19
C GLU A 944 27.56 -12.72 1.20
N LYS A 945 28.80 -12.82 1.71
CA LYS A 945 29.99 -12.98 0.85
C LYS A 945 29.95 -14.28 0.05
N MET A 946 29.53 -15.39 0.67
CA MET A 946 29.35 -16.68 0.00
C MET A 946 28.34 -16.58 -1.15
N MET A 947 27.17 -15.98 -0.89
CA MET A 947 26.14 -15.77 -1.91
C MET A 947 26.66 -14.89 -3.06
N ALA A 948 27.34 -13.79 -2.75
CA ALA A 948 27.91 -12.90 -3.75
C ALA A 948 28.96 -13.59 -4.63
N ALA A 949 29.79 -14.46 -4.05
CA ALA A 949 30.80 -15.23 -4.79
C ALA A 949 30.15 -16.18 -5.82
N MET A 950 29.03 -16.81 -5.48
CA MET A 950 28.29 -17.67 -6.42
C MET A 950 27.65 -16.89 -7.58
N VAL A 951 27.15 -15.67 -7.32
CA VAL A 951 26.54 -14.82 -8.36
C VAL A 951 27.57 -14.32 -9.38
N ALA A 952 28.81 -14.07 -8.95
CA ALA A 952 29.85 -13.49 -9.77
C ALA A 952 30.38 -14.42 -10.89
N THR A 953 30.00 -15.70 -10.90
CA THR A 953 30.52 -16.70 -11.84
C THR A 953 29.41 -17.29 -12.71
N ASN A 954 29.55 -17.21 -14.04
CA ASN A 954 28.76 -18.02 -14.96
C ASN A 954 29.46 -19.36 -15.18
N LYS A 955 28.77 -20.44 -14.86
CA LYS A 955 29.30 -21.82 -14.91
C LYS A 955 28.58 -22.69 -15.94
N ALA A 956 27.75 -22.11 -16.82
CA ALA A 956 27.03 -22.85 -17.84
C ALA A 956 27.99 -23.68 -18.71
N GLY A 957 27.68 -24.97 -18.88
CA GLY A 957 28.52 -25.94 -19.58
C GLY A 957 29.51 -26.71 -18.69
N GLU A 958 29.76 -26.28 -17.45
CA GLU A 958 30.58 -27.05 -16.52
C GLU A 958 29.90 -28.38 -16.15
N THR A 959 30.70 -29.44 -15.99
CA THR A 959 30.23 -30.73 -15.49
C THR A 959 30.74 -30.96 -14.08
N LEU A 960 29.82 -31.17 -13.14
CA LEU A 960 30.08 -31.34 -11.72
C LEU A 960 29.49 -32.67 -11.27
N ASN A 961 30.32 -33.58 -10.78
CA ASN A 961 29.90 -34.90 -10.30
C ASN A 961 28.98 -35.67 -11.26
N GLY A 962 29.22 -35.54 -12.57
CA GLY A 962 28.43 -36.20 -13.61
C GLY A 962 27.21 -35.42 -14.13
N PHE A 963 26.93 -34.23 -13.58
CA PHE A 963 25.83 -33.38 -14.02
C PHE A 963 26.35 -32.16 -14.78
N THR A 964 25.84 -31.94 -16.00
CA THR A 964 26.21 -30.78 -16.82
C THR A 964 25.26 -29.62 -16.56
N LEU A 965 25.81 -28.48 -16.14
CA LEU A 965 25.06 -27.28 -15.83
C LEU A 965 24.54 -26.61 -17.11
N ALA A 966 23.22 -26.43 -17.22
CA ALA A 966 22.60 -25.72 -18.32
C ALA A 966 22.68 -24.21 -18.12
N SER A 967 22.40 -23.74 -16.90
CA SER A 967 22.43 -22.33 -16.55
C SER A 967 22.56 -22.12 -15.05
N ASN A 968 23.10 -20.96 -14.66
CA ASN A 968 22.93 -20.43 -13.31
C ASN A 968 22.46 -18.98 -13.35
N ASP A 969 21.51 -18.65 -12.49
CA ASP A 969 20.92 -17.32 -12.42
C ASP A 969 20.57 -16.91 -10.98
N GLN A 970 20.21 -15.64 -10.83
CA GLN A 970 19.60 -15.11 -9.62
C GLN A 970 18.13 -14.85 -9.91
N PHE A 971 17.27 -15.67 -9.32
CA PHE A 971 15.84 -15.72 -9.64
C PHE A 971 15.20 -14.33 -9.50
N THR A 972 14.55 -13.91 -10.58
CA THR A 972 13.74 -12.69 -10.66
C THR A 972 12.36 -13.07 -11.12
N TYR A 973 11.35 -12.65 -10.36
CA TYR A 973 9.95 -12.90 -10.67
C TYR A 973 9.30 -11.61 -11.16
N HIS A 974 8.53 -11.73 -12.23
CA HIS A 974 7.67 -10.68 -12.76
C HIS A 974 6.24 -11.09 -12.48
N ASP A 975 5.56 -10.40 -11.57
CA ASP A 975 4.21 -10.75 -11.18
C ASP A 975 3.24 -10.41 -12.33
N PRO A 976 2.49 -11.41 -12.87
CA PRO A 976 1.60 -11.18 -14.01
C PRO A 976 0.35 -10.37 -13.62
N VAL A 977 0.08 -10.23 -12.32
CA VAL A 977 -1.13 -9.62 -11.77
C VAL A 977 -0.93 -8.15 -11.44
N ASP A 978 0.10 -7.79 -10.67
CA ASP A 978 0.36 -6.39 -10.30
C ASP A 978 1.52 -5.74 -11.07
N GLY A 979 2.27 -6.51 -11.85
CA GLY A 979 3.42 -6.02 -12.63
C GLY A 979 4.68 -5.76 -11.81
N SER A 980 4.66 -6.06 -10.51
CA SER A 980 5.82 -5.91 -9.62
C SER A 980 6.97 -6.86 -10.01
N ILE A 981 8.19 -6.46 -9.65
CA ILE A 981 9.40 -7.23 -9.96
C ILE A 981 10.14 -7.55 -8.66
N SER A 982 10.11 -8.82 -8.26
CA SER A 982 10.88 -9.32 -7.11
C SER A 982 12.21 -9.90 -7.56
N ARG A 983 13.29 -9.15 -7.34
CA ARG A 983 14.67 -9.57 -7.67
C ARG A 983 15.31 -10.33 -6.50
N ASN A 984 16.42 -11.00 -6.77
CA ASN A 984 17.30 -11.57 -5.76
C ASN A 984 16.66 -12.66 -4.88
N GLN A 985 15.75 -13.45 -5.44
CA GLN A 985 14.90 -14.38 -4.68
C GLN A 985 15.55 -15.74 -4.39
N GLY A 986 16.72 -16.00 -4.97
CA GLY A 986 17.55 -17.17 -4.73
C GLY A 986 18.47 -17.43 -5.92
N ILE A 987 19.60 -18.09 -5.68
CA ILE A 987 20.54 -18.49 -6.73
C ILE A 987 20.15 -19.89 -7.20
N ARG A 988 20.00 -20.10 -8.51
CA ARG A 988 19.64 -21.40 -9.07
C ARG A 988 20.76 -21.91 -9.95
N PHE A 989 21.07 -23.19 -9.81
CA PHE A 989 21.92 -23.98 -10.69
C PHE A 989 21.04 -25.04 -11.33
N ILE A 990 20.76 -24.89 -12.62
CA ILE A 990 19.84 -25.74 -13.37
C ILE A 990 20.67 -26.64 -14.28
N PHE A 991 20.47 -27.95 -14.20
CA PHE A 991 21.20 -28.95 -14.96
C PHE A 991 20.39 -29.40 -16.19
N THR A 992 21.09 -29.94 -17.18
CA THR A 992 20.51 -30.34 -18.49
C THR A 992 19.51 -31.50 -18.41
N ASP A 993 19.56 -32.31 -17.35
CA ASP A 993 18.64 -33.42 -17.08
C ASP A 993 17.37 -32.98 -16.30
N GLY A 994 17.27 -31.69 -15.97
CA GLY A 994 16.19 -31.12 -15.15
C GLY A 994 16.48 -31.12 -13.64
N SER A 995 17.64 -31.64 -13.20
CA SER A 995 18.08 -31.53 -11.81
C SER A 995 18.39 -30.08 -11.44
N ARG A 996 18.30 -29.73 -10.15
CA ARG A 996 18.48 -28.36 -9.66
C ARG A 996 19.18 -28.31 -8.31
N ILE A 997 20.01 -27.29 -8.12
CA ILE A 997 20.52 -26.88 -6.80
C ILE A 997 20.19 -25.41 -6.60
N ILE A 998 19.59 -25.07 -5.47
CA ILE A 998 19.14 -23.71 -5.17
C ILE A 998 19.74 -23.25 -3.85
N PHE A 999 20.21 -22.01 -3.78
CA PHE A 999 20.67 -21.37 -2.55
C PHE A 999 19.81 -20.16 -2.20
N ARG A 1000 19.38 -20.08 -0.95
CA ARG A 1000 18.72 -18.90 -0.40
C ARG A 1000 19.31 -18.53 0.94
N LEU A 1001 19.41 -17.22 1.17
CA LEU A 1001 19.75 -16.65 2.47
C LEU A 1001 18.46 -16.18 3.14
N SER A 1002 18.05 -16.84 4.22
CA SER A 1002 16.86 -16.48 5.00
C SER A 1002 17.23 -15.57 6.17
N GLY A 1003 16.40 -14.53 6.37
CA GLY A 1003 16.46 -13.63 7.52
C GLY A 1003 15.38 -13.89 8.57
N THR A 1004 14.70 -15.06 8.52
CA THR A 1004 13.59 -15.40 9.44
C THR A 1004 14.04 -15.81 10.84
N GLY A 1005 15.33 -16.06 11.05
CA GLY A 1005 15.89 -16.38 12.35
C GLY A 1005 15.99 -15.15 13.26
N VAL A 1006 15.77 -15.35 14.57
CA VAL A 1006 15.90 -14.28 15.57
C VAL A 1006 17.38 -13.99 15.90
N ALA A 1007 18.29 -14.93 15.61
CA ALA A 1007 19.74 -14.80 15.77
C ALA A 1007 20.51 -15.30 14.53
N GLY A 1008 21.43 -14.49 14.00
CA GLY A 1008 22.26 -14.84 12.83
C GLY A 1008 21.50 -14.86 11.49
N ALA A 1009 22.10 -15.48 10.48
CA ALA A 1009 21.45 -15.78 9.20
C ALA A 1009 21.25 -17.29 9.04
N THR A 1010 20.37 -17.71 8.13
CA THR A 1010 20.21 -19.12 7.76
C THR A 1010 20.46 -19.29 6.27
N ILE A 1011 21.43 -20.14 5.91
CA ILE A 1011 21.62 -20.57 4.51
C ILE A 1011 20.76 -21.80 4.28
N ARG A 1012 19.93 -21.76 3.24
CA ARG A 1012 19.14 -22.91 2.78
C ARG A 1012 19.65 -23.38 1.44
N MET A 1013 20.05 -24.64 1.37
CA MET A 1013 20.45 -25.33 0.14
C MET A 1013 19.37 -26.36 -0.21
N TYR A 1014 18.73 -26.22 -1.36
CA TYR A 1014 17.71 -27.14 -1.85
C TYR A 1014 18.30 -27.94 -2.99
N ILE A 1015 18.07 -29.26 -2.99
CA ILE A 1015 18.68 -30.18 -3.93
C ILE A 1015 17.56 -31.04 -4.53
N GLU A 1016 17.53 -31.08 -5.86
CA GLU A 1016 16.53 -31.85 -6.60
C GLU A 1016 17.17 -32.65 -7.73
N LYS A 1017 16.79 -33.92 -7.82
CA LYS A 1017 17.09 -34.81 -8.96
C LYS A 1017 15.81 -35.38 -9.53
N TYR A 1018 15.56 -35.11 -10.81
CA TYR A 1018 14.47 -35.77 -11.53
C TYR A 1018 14.92 -37.14 -12.03
N GLU A 1019 14.09 -38.15 -11.79
CA GLU A 1019 14.22 -39.49 -12.34
C GLU A 1019 12.94 -39.82 -13.13
N PRO A 1020 13.06 -40.15 -14.43
CA PRO A 1020 11.88 -40.45 -15.25
C PRO A 1020 11.18 -41.73 -14.78
N ALA A 1021 9.92 -41.91 -15.17
CA ALA A 1021 9.11 -43.08 -14.80
C ALA A 1021 9.74 -44.45 -15.17
N THR A 1022 10.62 -44.48 -16.18
CA THR A 1022 11.37 -45.68 -16.60
C THR A 1022 12.68 -45.88 -15.84
N GLY A 1023 13.05 -44.93 -14.99
CA GLY A 1023 14.29 -44.92 -14.22
C GLY A 1023 14.19 -45.67 -12.90
N ASN A 1024 15.17 -45.47 -12.03
CA ASN A 1024 15.15 -46.10 -10.70
C ASN A 1024 14.45 -45.23 -9.67
N LEU A 1025 13.15 -45.46 -9.50
CA LEU A 1025 12.27 -44.74 -8.57
C LEU A 1025 12.38 -45.21 -7.11
N ALA A 1026 13.05 -46.33 -6.85
CA ALA A 1026 13.10 -47.01 -5.56
C ALA A 1026 14.33 -46.66 -4.70
N GLN A 1027 15.19 -45.74 -5.16
CA GLN A 1027 16.34 -45.34 -4.35
C GLN A 1027 15.89 -44.57 -3.11
N SER A 1028 16.74 -44.58 -2.08
CA SER A 1028 16.61 -43.60 -1.02
C SER A 1028 16.92 -42.21 -1.58
N ALA A 1029 16.25 -41.16 -1.08
CA ALA A 1029 16.53 -39.79 -1.51
C ALA A 1029 17.98 -39.39 -1.16
N ALA A 1030 18.49 -39.84 -0.02
CA ALA A 1030 19.86 -39.56 0.41
C ALA A 1030 20.91 -40.11 -0.57
N ASP A 1031 20.71 -41.31 -1.10
CA ASP A 1031 21.64 -41.92 -2.06
C ASP A 1031 21.50 -41.27 -3.44
N ALA A 1032 20.27 -41.04 -3.90
CA ALA A 1032 20.00 -40.44 -5.21
C ALA A 1032 20.55 -39.00 -5.32
N LEU A 1033 20.54 -38.25 -4.22
CA LEU A 1033 20.95 -36.83 -4.19
C LEU A 1033 22.41 -36.61 -3.85
N ARG A 1034 23.13 -37.62 -3.33
CA ARG A 1034 24.52 -37.48 -2.87
C ARG A 1034 25.44 -36.74 -3.87
N PRO A 1035 25.47 -37.09 -5.17
CA PRO A 1035 26.35 -36.41 -6.12
C PRO A 1035 26.05 -34.91 -6.29
N LEU A 1036 24.76 -34.53 -6.23
CA LEU A 1036 24.33 -33.13 -6.35
C LEU A 1036 24.55 -32.36 -5.04
N ILE A 1037 24.41 -33.00 -3.88
CA ILE A 1037 24.79 -32.40 -2.59
C ILE A 1037 26.27 -32.02 -2.62
N ASP A 1038 27.14 -32.94 -3.04
CA ASP A 1038 28.59 -32.70 -3.14
C ASP A 1038 28.90 -31.60 -4.17
N ALA A 1039 28.15 -31.53 -5.27
CA ALA A 1039 28.26 -30.45 -6.24
C ALA A 1039 27.85 -29.10 -5.64
N GLY A 1040 26.77 -29.05 -4.86
CA GLY A 1040 26.30 -27.84 -4.18
C GLY A 1040 27.31 -27.31 -3.15
N LEU A 1041 27.91 -28.19 -2.35
CA LEU A 1041 28.97 -27.82 -1.41
C LEU A 1041 30.21 -27.27 -2.13
N THR A 1042 30.56 -27.86 -3.28
CA THR A 1042 31.66 -27.39 -4.12
C THR A 1042 31.36 -26.01 -4.75
N LEU A 1043 30.15 -25.83 -5.27
CA LEU A 1043 29.70 -24.58 -5.91
C LEU A 1043 29.69 -23.40 -4.92
N SER A 1044 29.24 -23.65 -3.69
CA SER A 1044 29.08 -22.62 -2.67
C SER A 1044 30.34 -22.34 -1.86
N ALA A 1045 31.28 -23.29 -1.81
CA ALA A 1045 32.39 -23.27 -0.86
C ALA A 1045 31.91 -23.03 0.58
N LEU A 1046 30.75 -23.58 0.94
CA LEU A 1046 30.01 -23.27 2.18
C LEU A 1046 30.86 -23.44 3.44
N GLU A 1047 31.59 -24.55 3.55
CA GLU A 1047 32.46 -24.83 4.69
C GLU A 1047 33.57 -23.77 4.82
N ALA A 1048 34.16 -23.34 3.70
CA ALA A 1048 35.24 -22.34 3.71
C ALA A 1048 34.76 -20.96 4.18
N PHE A 1049 33.54 -20.57 3.81
CA PHE A 1049 32.96 -19.29 4.23
C PHE A 1049 32.41 -19.32 5.66
N THR A 1050 31.75 -20.42 6.05
CA THR A 1050 30.93 -20.46 7.27
C THR A 1050 31.52 -21.30 8.40
N GLY A 1051 32.52 -22.13 8.10
CA GLY A 1051 33.05 -23.15 9.01
C GLY A 1051 32.10 -24.33 9.29
N ARG A 1052 30.92 -24.37 8.66
CA ARG A 1052 29.93 -25.44 8.87
C ARG A 1052 30.26 -26.66 8.01
N LYS A 1053 30.40 -27.81 8.66
CA LYS A 1053 30.65 -29.12 8.02
C LYS A 1053 29.37 -29.92 7.75
N GLU A 1054 28.35 -29.69 8.56
CA GLU A 1054 27.08 -30.41 8.53
C GLU A 1054 25.92 -29.39 8.63
N PRO A 1055 24.77 -29.68 8.01
CA PRO A 1055 23.57 -28.87 8.17
C PRO A 1055 23.02 -29.00 9.60
N THR A 1056 22.33 -27.96 10.07
CA THR A 1056 21.59 -27.97 11.33
C THR A 1056 20.32 -28.79 11.22
N VAL A 1057 19.60 -28.68 10.09
CA VAL A 1057 18.36 -29.41 9.81
C VAL A 1057 18.42 -29.99 8.39
N ILE A 1058 17.93 -31.22 8.24
CA ILE A 1058 17.70 -31.86 6.94
C ILE A 1058 16.20 -32.15 6.83
N THR A 1059 15.61 -31.82 5.69
CA THR A 1059 14.20 -32.06 5.37
C THR A 1059 14.06 -32.81 4.05
#